data_AF-A0A9K3LED2-F1
#
_entry.id   AF-A0A9K3LED2-F1
#
_cell.length_a   1.000
_cell.length_b   1.000
_cell.length_c   1.000
_cell.angle_alpha   90.00
_cell.angle_beta   90.00
_cell.angle_gamma   90.00
#
_symmetry.space_group_name_H-M   'P 1'
#
loop_
_entity.id
_entity.type
_entity.pdbx_description
1 polymer ?
#
loop_
_entity_poly.entity_id
_entity_poly.type
_entity_poly.pdbx_seq_one_letter_code
_entity_poly.pdbx_strand_id
1 'polypeptide(L)'
;MVIQFQIPKLMSVTALLVVLVSTQPQDVDAFTSWFPSSIRVMLPVSKLEASTMEAPAVTTTPSRTHPEANQQATTSLTPGMAENSKFDCDESVAMWRDFQSAGFGTVENNLNEMSRVASRFAAMGPQAQSFFARHVGRSAYFAMNGLLGTAAFRLHERLVRGQDESDDIKAMRRDKALALDITTDVGSRLLLEAFLSYEQDYKWIKNGVYREPWDMTLAHRQASPANLVRQSSRFVREAIGTLGRRSTGTEEDKKVKYFGAPNGASKTSSDFYPEYYQNAFHYQTDGWMSSDSANVYETSTETLFVGRQDAMQRTSLPAIMEVAASFDRPFSFRRPMRVLEIACGTGRFMTFVRDNLPLDTEYTAVDLSPFYLEKARDNDNYWRQTRSSQEQRKNIGSAKPTIAPANLMQAKAEDLPFEDGSFDAVVCVYLFHELPREVRKQVAAEMARVTAPGGTVVLTDSIQSGDRPILDQALGNFERMNEPYYGDFLRDDLVGHFEKQGLQPKTKIEPLFGIEERDGRGKCLIAKRDIRKGTRISDAKWWNPLVAPVLNEQNRTSRCAFCFGLLSTHPLCYDGILPNPLYRLRFCSLICRSVAARDWRLDQEEQAISNLCQSNHAPPKVLSTAILLYRILLIPRDAEIRTKIDELQSIPRLDHFGSNLQFEGESNKYHSEGVIVTVMGMIQYSDPSVQGSIDRPSKECLSQLIQRIRINSFSLCDGEFVSYGVGLYYPANFMNHSCRPNAIQTFLFLRGQLPSLHVTAFEEIRSHQEICISYTDTSCPTHIRQEQLRSNYFFNCQCDACNDIQTDTRKIGLKCPTCRNGRVIIWTESSTMPAGASRRYRCEKCGRTDFAPTCSLLQAFENHYNSHFDGCSPDDQLQIYLGLKENCKISSWFVQEAGEQLLQSHLDQLSKQYGNPQGEQKAAWQAFELAEKLLEGSEDPNMSLSTSEWLRRQLLRYKAAKLRLFVIPDPRQSIHELQEIFSSLLLYYPKDHELILGLQTTLQNAMIS
;
A
#
# COMPACT_ATOMS: atom_id res chain seq x y z
N MET A 1 35.62 -39.51 -6.18
CA MET A 1 34.20 -39.19 -6.43
C MET A 1 33.91 -37.79 -5.91
N VAL A 2 33.98 -36.80 -6.80
CA VAL A 2 33.72 -35.39 -6.53
C VAL A 2 32.21 -35.19 -6.69
N ILE A 3 31.50 -34.92 -5.60
CA ILE A 3 30.07 -34.61 -5.63
C ILE A 3 29.95 -33.10 -5.82
N GLN A 4 29.52 -32.68 -7.03
CA GLN A 4 29.16 -31.29 -7.33
C GLN A 4 27.90 -30.91 -6.54
N PHE A 5 28.06 -30.11 -5.48
CA PHE A 5 26.97 -29.34 -4.89
C PHE A 5 26.88 -27.97 -5.58
N GLN A 6 25.67 -27.48 -5.86
CA GLN A 6 25.43 -26.12 -6.38
C GLN A 6 25.53 -25.01 -5.31
N ILE A 7 25.89 -25.35 -4.08
CA ILE A 7 26.09 -24.43 -2.93
C ILE A 7 27.20 -23.36 -3.14
N PRO A 8 28.29 -23.58 -3.91
CA PRO A 8 29.34 -22.58 -4.10
C PRO A 8 28.85 -21.28 -4.74
N LYS A 9 27.83 -21.32 -5.62
CA LYS A 9 27.37 -20.13 -6.36
C LYS A 9 26.77 -19.04 -5.45
N LEU A 10 26.02 -19.40 -4.41
CA LEU A 10 25.39 -18.42 -3.51
C LEU A 10 26.45 -17.68 -2.67
N MET A 11 27.43 -18.42 -2.14
CA MET A 11 28.55 -17.88 -1.37
C MET A 11 29.51 -17.06 -2.25
N SER A 12 29.74 -17.49 -3.50
CA SER A 12 30.49 -16.71 -4.49
C SER A 12 29.80 -15.38 -4.80
N VAL A 13 28.46 -15.32 -4.86
CA VAL A 13 27.72 -14.06 -5.07
C VAL A 13 27.80 -13.14 -3.85
N THR A 14 27.71 -13.66 -2.62
CA THR A 14 27.90 -12.85 -1.41
C THR A 14 29.33 -12.30 -1.32
N ALA A 15 30.34 -13.10 -1.66
CA ALA A 15 31.73 -12.66 -1.76
C ALA A 15 31.94 -11.64 -2.90
N LEU A 16 31.30 -11.85 -4.05
CA LEU A 16 31.34 -10.92 -5.20
C LEU A 16 30.66 -9.59 -4.87
N LEU A 17 29.55 -9.59 -4.14
CA LEU A 17 28.84 -8.38 -3.70
C LEU A 17 29.64 -7.61 -2.63
N VAL A 18 30.35 -8.30 -1.74
CA VAL A 18 31.31 -7.67 -0.81
C VAL A 18 32.47 -7.02 -1.56
N VAL A 19 32.96 -7.66 -2.64
CA VAL A 19 34.01 -7.12 -3.51
C VAL A 19 33.53 -5.95 -4.38
N LEU A 20 32.27 -5.97 -4.85
CA LEU A 20 31.68 -4.90 -5.66
C LEU A 20 31.35 -3.63 -4.86
N VAL A 21 31.17 -3.72 -3.53
CA VAL A 21 30.79 -2.61 -2.65
C VAL A 21 32.00 -1.99 -1.92
N SER A 22 33.15 -2.67 -1.88
CA SER A 22 34.38 -2.13 -1.26
C SER A 22 35.20 -1.30 -2.25
N THR A 23 35.35 0.00 -1.99
CA THR A 23 36.25 0.89 -2.75
C THR A 23 37.65 1.02 -2.10
N GLN A 24 37.93 0.27 -1.01
CA GLN A 24 39.18 0.37 -0.25
C GLN A 24 39.85 -1.02 -0.16
N PRO A 25 41.03 -1.22 -0.78
CA PRO A 25 41.73 -2.52 -0.82
C PRO A 25 42.00 -3.14 0.57
N GLN A 26 42.25 -2.29 1.56
CA GLN A 26 42.54 -2.67 2.94
C GLN A 26 41.40 -3.37 3.69
N ASP A 27 40.13 -3.14 3.32
CA ASP A 27 38.98 -3.83 3.92
C ASP A 27 38.75 -5.23 3.31
N VAL A 28 39.17 -5.43 2.06
CA VAL A 28 39.10 -6.72 1.34
C VAL A 28 40.17 -7.68 1.84
N ASP A 29 41.39 -7.18 2.11
CA ASP A 29 42.49 -7.99 2.65
C ASP A 29 42.23 -8.42 4.11
N ALA A 30 41.62 -7.56 4.92
CA ALA A 30 41.19 -7.91 6.27
C ALA A 30 40.11 -9.01 6.26
N PHE A 31 39.13 -8.93 5.35
CA PHE A 31 38.03 -9.91 5.23
C PHE A 31 38.47 -11.26 4.64
N THR A 32 39.33 -11.25 3.61
CA THR A 32 39.84 -12.48 2.97
C THR A 32 40.86 -13.23 3.83
N SER A 33 41.43 -12.59 4.85
CA SER A 33 42.29 -13.22 5.86
C SER A 33 41.54 -14.15 6.83
N TRP A 34 40.20 -14.07 6.88
CA TRP A 34 39.36 -14.87 7.78
C TRP A 34 39.04 -16.29 7.26
N PHE A 35 39.37 -16.60 6.00
CA PHE A 35 39.11 -17.90 5.38
C PHE A 35 40.37 -18.78 5.29
N PRO A 36 40.26 -20.11 5.50
CA PRO A 36 41.36 -21.04 5.27
C PRO A 36 41.90 -20.97 3.84
N SER A 37 43.20 -21.22 3.65
CA SER A 37 43.92 -21.09 2.37
C SER A 37 43.36 -21.92 1.21
N SER A 38 42.53 -22.94 1.49
CA SER A 38 41.85 -23.77 0.48
C SER A 38 40.74 -23.04 -0.30
N ILE A 39 40.25 -21.89 0.17
CA ILE A 39 39.20 -21.10 -0.49
C ILE A 39 39.78 -20.02 -1.45
N ARG A 40 41.09 -19.72 -1.37
CA ARG A 40 41.75 -18.64 -2.13
C ARG A 40 41.92 -18.90 -3.65
N VAL A 41 41.58 -20.09 -4.17
CA VAL A 41 42.06 -20.55 -5.50
C VAL A 41 41.01 -20.51 -6.63
N MET A 42 39.81 -19.99 -6.43
CA MET A 42 38.73 -20.09 -7.46
C MET A 42 38.23 -18.77 -8.07
N LEU A 43 39.10 -17.81 -8.41
CA LEU A 43 38.69 -16.59 -9.13
C LEU A 43 39.70 -16.14 -10.21
N PRO A 44 39.37 -16.30 -11.51
CA PRO A 44 39.85 -15.42 -12.57
C PRO A 44 38.73 -14.48 -13.03
N VAL A 45 38.94 -13.17 -12.89
CA VAL A 45 37.99 -12.06 -13.12
C VAL A 45 37.84 -11.67 -14.61
N SER A 46 38.33 -12.45 -15.57
CA SER A 46 38.55 -11.94 -16.94
C SER A 46 37.63 -12.43 -18.06
N LYS A 47 36.51 -13.13 -17.81
CA LYS A 47 35.59 -13.52 -18.91
C LYS A 47 34.11 -13.55 -18.50
N LEU A 48 33.41 -12.44 -18.74
CA LEU A 48 31.95 -12.38 -18.84
C LEU A 48 31.60 -11.47 -20.03
N GLU A 49 31.67 -12.03 -21.23
CA GLU A 49 31.05 -11.45 -22.42
C GLU A 49 29.63 -12.00 -22.57
N ALA A 50 28.74 -11.13 -23.05
CA ALA A 50 27.33 -11.36 -23.24
C ALA A 50 27.04 -12.50 -24.23
N SER A 51 26.16 -13.43 -23.87
CA SER A 51 25.52 -14.34 -24.83
C SER A 51 24.01 -14.39 -24.60
N THR A 52 23.29 -13.85 -25.56
CA THR A 52 21.85 -14.05 -25.81
C THR A 52 21.60 -15.52 -26.17
N MET A 53 20.69 -16.21 -25.49
CA MET A 53 20.12 -17.47 -25.98
C MET A 53 18.63 -17.59 -25.62
N GLU A 54 17.86 -18.05 -26.61
CA GLU A 54 16.41 -18.23 -26.63
C GLU A 54 15.92 -19.32 -25.65
N ALA A 55 14.71 -19.14 -25.13
CA ALA A 55 14.05 -20.07 -24.21
C ALA A 55 13.36 -21.24 -24.95
N PRO A 56 13.49 -22.50 -24.50
CA PRO A 56 12.67 -23.58 -25.02
C PRO A 56 11.33 -23.69 -24.28
N ALA A 57 10.27 -23.99 -25.04
CA ALA A 57 8.92 -24.24 -24.55
C ALA A 57 8.86 -25.49 -23.66
N VAL A 58 8.26 -25.38 -22.47
CA VAL A 58 8.02 -26.51 -21.56
C VAL A 58 6.52 -26.80 -21.49
N THR A 59 6.13 -27.97 -21.95
CA THR A 59 4.80 -28.58 -21.84
C THR A 59 4.59 -29.12 -20.42
N THR A 60 3.57 -28.64 -19.72
CA THR A 60 3.18 -29.13 -18.39
C THR A 60 2.06 -30.15 -18.48
N THR A 61 2.32 -31.39 -18.07
CA THR A 61 1.31 -32.42 -17.80
C THR A 61 0.69 -32.22 -16.41
N PRO A 62 -0.63 -32.39 -16.23
CA PRO A 62 -1.30 -32.14 -14.96
C PRO A 62 -1.12 -33.30 -13.97
N SER A 63 -0.70 -33.02 -12.73
CA SER A 63 -0.61 -34.03 -11.66
C SER A 63 -1.93 -34.19 -10.92
N ARG A 64 -2.18 -35.44 -10.53
CA ARG A 64 -3.38 -36.04 -9.91
C ARG A 64 -3.99 -35.27 -8.72
N THR A 65 -5.31 -35.25 -8.72
CA THR A 65 -6.22 -34.85 -7.65
C THR A 65 -6.21 -35.85 -6.49
N HIS A 66 -6.30 -35.33 -5.25
CA HIS A 66 -6.68 -36.08 -4.04
C HIS A 66 -7.77 -35.30 -3.27
N PRO A 67 -8.61 -36.00 -2.49
CA PRO A 67 -10.04 -35.68 -2.37
C PRO A 67 -10.35 -34.60 -1.34
N GLU A 68 -11.41 -33.86 -1.64
CA GLU A 68 -12.01 -32.78 -0.85
C GLU A 68 -12.47 -33.27 0.53
N ALA A 69 -11.93 -32.65 1.59
CA ALA A 69 -12.50 -32.71 2.93
C ALA A 69 -13.49 -31.55 3.08
N ASN A 70 -14.76 -31.91 3.13
CA ASN A 70 -15.92 -31.03 3.26
C ASN A 70 -16.02 -30.51 4.72
N GLN A 71 -15.76 -29.22 4.95
CA GLN A 71 -16.09 -28.54 6.20
C GLN A 71 -16.80 -27.21 5.91
N GLN A 72 -18.04 -27.13 6.37
CA GLN A 72 -18.84 -25.91 6.45
C GLN A 72 -18.09 -24.86 7.29
N ALA A 73 -17.56 -23.82 6.64
CA ALA A 73 -16.93 -22.69 7.32
C ALA A 73 -17.81 -21.44 7.18
N THR A 74 -18.43 -21.04 8.29
CA THR A 74 -18.73 -19.62 8.56
C THR A 74 -17.43 -18.84 8.41
N THR A 75 -17.30 -17.98 7.39
CA THR A 75 -16.06 -17.26 7.09
C THR A 75 -15.81 -16.15 8.13
N SER A 76 -15.25 -16.49 9.28
CA SER A 76 -14.67 -15.51 10.21
C SER A 76 -13.39 -14.95 9.59
N LEU A 77 -13.29 -13.62 9.51
CA LEU A 77 -12.04 -12.94 9.13
C LEU A 77 -10.90 -13.37 10.06
N THR A 78 -9.71 -13.57 9.52
CA THR A 78 -8.50 -13.81 10.32
C THR A 78 -8.11 -12.54 11.10
N PRO A 79 -7.36 -12.63 12.22
CA PRO A 79 -7.01 -11.46 13.03
C PRO A 79 -6.37 -10.33 12.22
N GLY A 80 -5.36 -10.61 11.40
CA GLY A 80 -4.70 -9.59 10.57
C GLY A 80 -5.64 -8.93 9.54
N MET A 81 -6.60 -9.68 8.99
CA MET A 81 -7.61 -9.13 8.09
C MET A 81 -8.63 -8.25 8.83
N ALA A 82 -9.01 -8.64 10.06
CA ALA A 82 -9.88 -7.82 10.91
C ALA A 82 -9.18 -6.52 11.33
N GLU A 83 -7.89 -6.57 11.62
CA GLU A 83 -7.06 -5.39 11.97
C GLU A 83 -6.90 -4.41 10.80
N ASN A 84 -6.74 -4.90 9.57
CA ASN A 84 -6.72 -4.06 8.38
C ASN A 84 -7.97 -3.18 8.27
N SER A 85 -9.12 -3.59 8.87
CA SER A 85 -10.34 -2.78 8.92
C SER A 85 -10.36 -1.72 10.04
N LYS A 86 -9.41 -1.74 10.98
CA LYS A 86 -9.36 -0.86 12.16
C LYS A 86 -8.12 0.04 12.25
N PHE A 87 -7.00 -0.32 11.61
CA PHE A 87 -5.74 0.44 11.68
C PHE A 87 -5.27 0.88 10.29
N ASP A 88 -4.49 1.97 10.23
CA ASP A 88 -3.59 2.22 9.09
C ASP A 88 -2.23 1.58 9.42
N CYS A 89 -1.73 0.77 8.50
CA CYS A 89 -0.35 0.31 8.58
C CYS A 89 0.57 1.52 8.48
N ASP A 90 1.54 1.62 9.38
CA ASP A 90 2.60 2.62 9.27
C ASP A 90 3.31 2.50 7.91
N GLU A 91 3.76 3.63 7.35
CA GLU A 91 4.44 3.67 6.04
C GLU A 91 5.64 2.69 5.98
N SER A 92 6.32 2.49 7.12
CA SER A 92 7.43 1.56 7.21
C SER A 92 7.05 0.10 6.92
N VAL A 93 5.78 -0.27 7.07
CA VAL A 93 5.27 -1.62 6.80
C VAL A 93 4.77 -1.78 5.37
N ALA A 94 4.55 -0.68 4.63
CA ALA A 94 4.02 -0.71 3.26
C ALA A 94 4.85 -1.59 2.31
N MET A 95 6.18 -1.51 2.42
CA MET A 95 7.10 -2.36 1.65
C MET A 95 6.84 -3.85 1.89
N TRP A 96 6.53 -4.25 3.13
CA TRP A 96 6.30 -5.65 3.52
C TRP A 96 4.91 -6.15 3.15
N ARG A 97 3.92 -5.25 3.13
CA ARG A 97 2.55 -5.56 2.72
C ARG A 97 2.49 -5.99 1.26
N ASP A 98 3.15 -5.24 0.37
CA ASP A 98 3.11 -5.48 -1.07
C ASP A 98 4.13 -6.54 -1.51
N PHE A 99 5.09 -6.84 -0.64
CA PHE A 99 6.08 -7.89 -0.84
C PHE A 99 5.40 -9.27 -0.91
N GLN A 100 5.29 -9.78 -2.15
CA GLN A 100 4.78 -11.10 -2.57
C GLN A 100 3.29 -11.23 -2.93
N SER A 101 2.61 -10.17 -3.36
CA SER A 101 1.37 -10.32 -4.14
C SER A 101 1.55 -11.15 -5.44
N ALA A 102 2.79 -11.50 -5.80
CA ALA A 102 3.18 -12.27 -6.99
C ALA A 102 3.78 -13.68 -6.73
N GLY A 103 3.79 -14.20 -5.49
CA GLY A 103 4.30 -15.55 -5.17
C GLY A 103 5.72 -15.64 -4.57
N PHE A 104 6.17 -16.86 -4.24
CA PHE A 104 7.58 -17.15 -3.91
C PHE A 104 8.39 -17.11 -5.22
N GLY A 105 9.12 -16.00 -5.45
CA GLY A 105 9.95 -15.84 -6.65
C GLY A 105 11.03 -16.92 -6.78
N THR A 106 11.49 -17.16 -8.00
CA THR A 106 12.62 -18.07 -8.26
C THR A 106 13.89 -17.58 -7.56
N VAL A 107 14.86 -18.47 -7.33
CA VAL A 107 16.19 -18.11 -6.77
C VAL A 107 16.82 -16.96 -7.57
N GLU A 108 16.69 -16.99 -8.89
CA GLU A 108 17.17 -15.94 -9.78
C GLU A 108 16.51 -14.57 -9.52
N ASN A 109 15.18 -14.55 -9.37
CA ASN A 109 14.46 -13.31 -9.04
C ASN A 109 14.90 -12.75 -7.68
N ASN A 110 15.11 -13.62 -6.69
CA ASN A 110 15.59 -13.20 -5.38
C ASN A 110 17.00 -12.61 -5.44
N LEU A 111 17.90 -13.22 -6.23
CA LEU A 111 19.26 -12.72 -6.47
C LEU A 111 19.28 -11.38 -7.23
N ASN A 112 18.39 -11.22 -8.22
CA ASN A 112 18.24 -9.97 -8.96
C ASN A 112 17.78 -8.84 -8.04
N GLU A 113 16.80 -9.10 -7.16
CA GLU A 113 16.34 -8.08 -6.21
C GLU A 113 17.39 -7.76 -5.14
N MET A 114 18.10 -8.77 -4.61
CA MET A 114 19.25 -8.54 -3.72
C MET A 114 20.31 -7.66 -4.38
N SER A 115 20.59 -7.88 -5.67
CA SER A 115 21.52 -7.04 -6.44
C SER A 115 21.01 -5.61 -6.58
N ARG A 116 19.70 -5.40 -6.76
CA ARG A 116 19.11 -4.04 -6.78
C ARG A 116 19.23 -3.34 -5.44
N VAL A 117 18.98 -4.03 -4.32
CA VAL A 117 19.19 -3.48 -2.97
C VAL A 117 20.65 -3.06 -2.81
N ALA A 118 21.60 -3.93 -3.15
CA ALA A 118 23.02 -3.63 -3.08
C ALA A 118 23.41 -2.40 -3.93
N SER A 119 22.88 -2.29 -5.16
CA SER A 119 23.11 -1.12 -6.03
C SER A 119 22.55 0.17 -5.43
N ARG A 120 21.40 0.12 -4.75
CA ARG A 120 20.85 1.28 -4.04
C ARG A 120 21.77 1.73 -2.91
N PHE A 121 22.30 0.81 -2.11
CA PHE A 121 23.31 1.13 -1.09
C PHE A 121 24.60 1.68 -1.69
N ALA A 122 25.07 1.12 -2.80
CA ALA A 122 26.25 1.61 -3.51
C ALA A 122 26.08 3.08 -3.95
N ALA A 123 24.89 3.47 -4.40
CA ALA A 123 24.57 4.84 -4.80
C ALA A 123 24.41 5.83 -3.62
N MET A 124 24.26 5.36 -2.38
CA MET A 124 24.00 6.20 -1.20
C MET A 124 25.26 6.70 -0.47
N GLY A 125 26.45 6.35 -0.95
CA GLY A 125 27.74 6.84 -0.44
C GLY A 125 28.42 5.92 0.60
N PRO A 126 29.63 6.29 1.07
CA PRO A 126 30.51 5.37 1.82
C PRO A 126 29.95 4.87 3.16
N GLN A 127 29.18 5.70 3.87
CA GLN A 127 28.56 5.30 5.14
C GLN A 127 27.52 4.19 4.93
N ALA A 128 26.66 4.35 3.91
CA ALA A 128 25.66 3.36 3.53
C ALA A 128 26.30 2.04 3.07
N GLN A 129 27.36 2.15 2.27
CA GLN A 129 28.15 1.00 1.82
C GLN A 129 28.77 0.24 3.01
N SER A 130 29.36 0.95 3.97
CA SER A 130 29.95 0.34 5.16
C SER A 130 28.90 -0.34 6.04
N PHE A 131 27.76 0.33 6.27
CA PHE A 131 26.63 -0.24 7.01
C PHE A 131 26.15 -1.56 6.38
N PHE A 132 25.93 -1.54 5.06
CA PHE A 132 25.45 -2.70 4.32
C PHE A 132 26.47 -3.84 4.32
N ALA A 133 27.76 -3.55 4.05
CA ALA A 133 28.82 -4.55 4.04
C ALA A 133 28.96 -5.27 5.39
N ARG A 134 28.85 -4.54 6.51
CA ARG A 134 28.90 -5.16 7.86
C ARG A 134 27.71 -6.07 8.12
N HIS A 135 26.51 -5.67 7.71
CA HIS A 135 25.32 -6.51 7.83
C HIS A 135 25.39 -7.75 6.95
N VAL A 136 25.81 -7.62 5.69
CA VAL A 136 26.02 -8.76 4.79
C VAL A 136 27.06 -9.74 5.35
N GLY A 137 28.18 -9.22 5.89
CA GLY A 137 29.18 -10.04 6.57
C GLY A 137 28.62 -10.77 7.80
N ARG A 138 27.77 -10.10 8.59
CA ARG A 138 27.03 -10.70 9.71
C ARG A 138 26.10 -11.81 9.22
N SER A 139 25.31 -11.59 8.17
CA SER A 139 24.44 -12.64 7.59
C SER A 139 25.24 -13.85 7.13
N ALA A 140 26.39 -13.63 6.48
CA ALA A 140 27.27 -14.70 6.01
C ALA A 140 27.82 -15.55 7.17
N TYR A 141 28.26 -14.89 8.26
CA TYR A 141 28.71 -15.57 9.48
C TYR A 141 27.62 -16.47 10.08
N PHE A 142 26.41 -15.95 10.25
CA PHE A 142 25.31 -16.72 10.84
C PHE A 142 24.78 -17.81 9.92
N ALA A 143 24.71 -17.57 8.61
CA ALA A 143 24.40 -18.62 7.63
C ALA A 143 25.41 -19.77 7.71
N MET A 144 26.71 -19.46 7.86
CA MET A 144 27.76 -20.47 8.03
C MET A 144 27.59 -21.26 9.32
N ASN A 145 27.24 -20.62 10.44
CA ASN A 145 26.95 -21.32 11.70
C ASN A 145 25.82 -22.34 11.52
N GLY A 146 24.72 -21.97 10.85
CA GLY A 146 23.61 -22.89 10.57
C GLY A 146 24.03 -24.13 9.76
N LEU A 147 24.88 -23.94 8.75
CA LEU A 147 25.47 -25.04 7.97
C LEU A 147 26.38 -25.93 8.83
N LEU A 148 27.24 -25.33 9.65
CA LEU A 148 28.16 -26.04 10.54
C LEU A 148 27.41 -26.88 11.58
N GLY A 149 26.38 -26.31 12.22
CA GLY A 149 25.55 -27.02 13.19
C GLY A 149 24.86 -28.23 12.56
N THR A 150 24.29 -28.06 11.36
CA THR A 150 23.66 -29.15 10.61
C THR A 150 24.67 -30.25 10.24
N ALA A 151 25.85 -29.87 9.75
CA ALA A 151 26.90 -30.83 9.37
C ALA A 151 27.42 -31.61 10.59
N ALA A 152 27.64 -30.92 11.72
CA ALA A 152 28.10 -31.52 12.96
C ALA A 152 27.07 -32.50 13.53
N PHE A 153 25.78 -32.15 13.50
CA PHE A 153 24.69 -33.05 13.89
C PHE A 153 24.67 -34.33 13.03
N ARG A 154 24.77 -34.21 11.70
CA ARG A 154 24.83 -35.38 10.80
C ARG A 154 26.04 -36.27 11.05
N LEU A 155 27.19 -35.67 11.37
CA LEU A 155 28.38 -36.43 11.74
C LEU A 155 28.18 -37.14 13.08
N HIS A 156 27.62 -36.46 14.06
CA HIS A 156 27.29 -37.03 15.36
C HIS A 156 26.32 -38.22 15.21
N GLU A 157 25.24 -38.07 14.43
CA GLU A 157 24.28 -39.15 14.18
C GLU A 157 24.95 -40.38 13.55
N ARG A 158 25.83 -40.19 12.56
CA ARG A 158 26.61 -41.27 11.94
C ARG A 158 27.56 -41.98 12.91
N LEU A 159 28.17 -41.24 13.83
CA LEU A 159 29.10 -41.78 14.82
C LEU A 159 28.38 -42.52 15.95
N VAL A 160 27.18 -42.05 16.35
CA VAL A 160 26.39 -42.64 17.43
C VAL A 160 25.58 -43.86 16.96
N ARG A 161 25.02 -43.85 15.74
CA ARG A 161 24.09 -44.91 15.28
C ARG A 161 24.74 -46.14 14.63
N GLY A 162 26.04 -46.13 14.32
CA GLY A 162 26.72 -47.26 13.68
C GLY A 162 26.18 -47.58 12.27
N GLN A 163 26.96 -48.30 11.45
CA GLN A 163 26.55 -48.67 10.09
C GLN A 163 25.41 -49.70 10.12
N ASP A 164 24.17 -49.27 9.85
CA ASP A 164 23.12 -50.12 9.28
C ASP A 164 22.26 -49.26 8.34
N GLU A 165 22.57 -49.30 7.04
CA GLU A 165 21.74 -48.69 5.99
C GLU A 165 20.63 -49.68 5.60
N SER A 166 19.38 -49.45 6.03
CA SER A 166 18.21 -49.99 5.34
C SER A 166 17.83 -49.09 4.16
N ASP A 167 17.44 -49.72 3.05
CA ASP A 167 17.21 -49.06 1.75
C ASP A 167 16.04 -48.05 1.74
N ASP A 168 15.22 -47.98 2.79
CA ASP A 168 14.14 -46.98 2.92
C ASP A 168 14.65 -45.54 3.09
N ILE A 169 15.87 -45.35 3.62
CA ILE A 169 16.46 -44.02 3.81
C ILE A 169 17.02 -43.45 2.48
N LYS A 170 17.31 -44.31 1.48
CA LYS A 170 17.77 -43.85 0.15
C LYS A 170 16.68 -43.17 -0.67
N ALA A 171 15.39 -43.41 -0.39
CA ALA A 171 14.29 -42.72 -1.05
C ALA A 171 14.09 -41.28 -0.54
N MET A 172 14.46 -40.97 0.71
CA MET A 172 14.47 -39.58 1.25
C MET A 172 15.69 -38.75 0.81
N ARG A 173 16.69 -39.36 0.15
CA ARG A 173 18.02 -38.76 -0.07
C ARG A 173 18.13 -37.76 -1.24
N ARG A 174 17.09 -37.50 -2.04
CA ARG A 174 17.26 -36.70 -3.28
C ARG A 174 16.91 -35.20 -3.22
N ASP A 175 16.12 -34.71 -2.25
CA ASP A 175 15.70 -33.28 -2.24
C ASP A 175 15.90 -32.49 -0.93
N LYS A 176 16.35 -33.10 0.17
CA LYS A 176 16.38 -32.44 1.49
C LYS A 176 17.79 -32.27 2.05
N ALA A 177 18.46 -31.18 1.67
CA ALA A 177 19.88 -30.95 1.98
C ALA A 177 20.18 -30.24 3.32
N LEU A 178 19.21 -29.65 4.03
CA LEU A 178 19.42 -29.07 5.38
C LEU A 178 18.40 -29.62 6.39
N ALA A 179 18.80 -29.81 7.64
CA ALA A 179 17.93 -30.26 8.74
C ALA A 179 16.86 -29.22 9.18
N LEU A 180 16.68 -28.16 8.40
CA LEU A 180 15.62 -27.15 8.51
C LEU A 180 14.56 -27.29 7.40
N ASP A 181 14.63 -28.31 6.53
CA ASP A 181 13.75 -28.46 5.35
C ASP A 181 13.77 -27.25 4.38
N ILE A 182 14.82 -26.42 4.48
CA ILE A 182 15.02 -25.23 3.64
C ILE A 182 15.56 -25.67 2.28
N THR A 183 14.72 -25.57 1.25
CA THR A 183 15.09 -25.68 -0.15
C THR A 183 15.94 -24.47 -0.59
N THR A 184 16.63 -24.56 -1.72
CA THR A 184 17.47 -23.46 -2.23
C THR A 184 16.68 -22.17 -2.47
N ASP A 185 15.41 -22.29 -2.87
CA ASP A 185 14.45 -21.19 -2.98
C ASP A 185 14.16 -20.54 -1.63
N VAL A 186 13.81 -21.29 -0.58
CA VAL A 186 13.59 -20.75 0.77
C VAL A 186 14.86 -20.10 1.34
N GLY A 187 16.04 -20.69 1.12
CA GLY A 187 17.31 -20.12 1.56
C GLY A 187 17.64 -18.78 0.89
N SER A 188 17.47 -18.70 -0.44
CA SER A 188 17.64 -17.46 -1.19
C SER A 188 16.66 -16.37 -0.75
N ARG A 189 15.46 -16.79 -0.32
CA ARG A 189 14.39 -15.91 0.12
C ARG A 189 14.67 -15.30 1.49
N LEU A 190 15.11 -16.09 2.46
CA LEU A 190 15.49 -15.59 3.79
C LEU A 190 16.63 -14.57 3.69
N LEU A 191 17.57 -14.74 2.76
CA LEU A 191 18.63 -13.77 2.50
C LEU A 191 18.11 -12.47 1.89
N LEU A 192 17.18 -12.55 0.93
CA LEU A 192 16.53 -11.35 0.38
C LEU A 192 15.79 -10.57 1.47
N GLU A 193 15.08 -11.26 2.36
CA GLU A 193 14.40 -10.64 3.50
C GLU A 193 15.38 -9.95 4.45
N ALA A 194 16.56 -10.52 4.68
CA ALA A 194 17.62 -9.85 5.42
C ALA A 194 18.05 -8.54 4.74
N PHE A 195 18.28 -8.55 3.42
CA PHE A 195 18.69 -7.37 2.66
C PHE A 195 17.63 -6.26 2.72
N LEU A 196 16.36 -6.60 2.57
CA LEU A 196 15.26 -5.65 2.68
C LEU A 196 15.10 -5.10 4.11
N SER A 197 15.34 -5.93 5.12
CA SER A 197 15.36 -5.48 6.53
C SER A 197 16.48 -4.45 6.76
N TYR A 198 17.67 -4.67 6.18
CA TYR A 198 18.77 -3.71 6.26
C TYR A 198 18.46 -2.41 5.54
N GLU A 199 17.79 -2.47 4.39
CA GLU A 199 17.31 -1.28 3.69
C GLU A 199 16.31 -0.48 4.53
N GLN A 200 15.35 -1.15 5.17
CA GLN A 200 14.39 -0.51 6.06
C GLN A 200 15.06 0.12 7.29
N ASP A 201 15.94 -0.62 7.95
CA ASP A 201 16.69 -0.16 9.13
C ASP A 201 17.57 1.06 8.79
N TYR A 202 18.28 1.01 7.66
CA TYR A 202 19.11 2.13 7.23
C TYR A 202 18.30 3.38 6.82
N LYS A 203 17.08 3.21 6.27
CA LYS A 203 16.20 4.35 5.97
C LYS A 203 15.90 5.16 7.24
N TRP A 204 15.60 4.50 8.36
CA TRP A 204 15.35 5.18 9.63
C TRP A 204 16.59 5.87 10.19
N ILE A 205 17.74 5.19 10.12
CA ILE A 205 19.03 5.74 10.53
C ILE A 205 19.38 6.99 9.72
N LYS A 206 19.26 6.90 8.40
CA LYS A 206 19.54 8.01 7.48
C LYS A 206 18.62 9.21 7.73
N ASN A 207 17.37 8.95 8.09
CA ASN A 207 16.38 9.98 8.42
C ASN A 207 16.56 10.55 9.84
N GLY A 208 17.55 10.07 10.61
CA GLY A 208 17.85 10.57 11.95
C GLY A 208 16.86 10.13 13.02
N VAL A 209 16.04 9.10 12.77
CA VAL A 209 15.07 8.62 13.76
C VAL A 209 15.77 7.91 14.92
N TYR A 210 16.77 7.08 14.62
CA TYR A 210 17.67 6.49 15.61
C TYR A 210 19.07 6.32 15.03
N ARG A 211 20.04 6.01 15.89
CA ARG A 211 21.46 5.91 15.57
C ARG A 211 21.81 4.56 14.95
N GLU A 212 22.91 4.54 14.20
CA GLU A 212 23.52 3.27 13.79
C GLU A 212 23.84 2.39 15.01
N PRO A 213 23.68 1.06 14.92
CA PRO A 213 23.95 0.15 16.02
C PRO A 213 25.39 0.27 16.51
N TRP A 214 25.54 0.62 17.79
CA TRP A 214 26.85 0.85 18.41
C TRP A 214 27.76 -0.38 18.43
N ASP A 215 27.18 -1.57 18.31
CA ASP A 215 27.86 -2.87 18.35
C ASP A 215 28.34 -3.37 16.97
N MET A 216 27.99 -2.67 15.89
CA MET A 216 28.39 -2.98 14.52
C MET A 216 29.71 -2.31 14.13
N THR A 217 30.64 -2.16 15.08
CA THR A 217 32.00 -1.62 14.84
C THR A 217 33.06 -2.70 15.01
N LEU A 218 34.16 -2.62 14.25
CA LEU A 218 35.25 -3.61 14.35
C LEU A 218 35.95 -3.61 15.71
N ALA A 219 35.86 -2.49 16.46
CA ALA A 219 36.39 -2.38 17.82
C ALA A 219 35.51 -3.06 18.87
N HIS A 220 34.28 -3.45 18.51
CA HIS A 220 33.33 -4.04 19.45
C HIS A 220 33.71 -5.49 19.80
N ARG A 221 33.48 -5.91 21.06
CA ARG A 221 33.83 -7.27 21.53
C ARG A 221 33.23 -8.40 20.70
N GLN A 222 32.05 -8.17 20.10
CA GLN A 222 31.39 -9.16 19.26
C GLN A 222 32.13 -9.42 17.95
N ALA A 223 32.82 -8.42 17.40
CA ALA A 223 33.61 -8.54 16.19
C ALA A 223 35.00 -9.19 16.43
N SER A 224 35.37 -9.44 17.69
CA SER A 224 36.67 -10.06 17.99
C SER A 224 36.73 -11.52 17.48
N PRO A 225 37.81 -11.93 16.80
CA PRO A 225 37.92 -13.30 16.28
C PRO A 225 37.76 -14.38 17.35
N ALA A 226 38.30 -14.15 18.54
CA ALA A 226 38.18 -15.07 19.67
C ALA A 226 36.72 -15.24 20.14
N ASN A 227 35.91 -14.17 20.12
CA ASN A 227 34.49 -14.26 20.44
C ASN A 227 33.72 -14.99 19.33
N LEU A 228 33.97 -14.68 18.05
CA LEU A 228 33.31 -15.35 16.92
C LEU A 228 33.52 -16.87 16.95
N VAL A 229 34.76 -17.33 17.15
CA VAL A 229 35.08 -18.76 17.26
C VAL A 229 34.40 -19.40 18.47
N ARG A 230 34.41 -18.71 19.61
CA ARG A 230 33.77 -19.18 20.85
C ARG A 230 32.26 -19.34 20.67
N GLN A 231 31.60 -18.36 20.05
CA GLN A 231 30.16 -18.39 19.82
C GLN A 231 29.77 -19.47 18.81
N SER A 232 30.52 -19.62 17.71
CA SER A 232 30.31 -20.73 16.76
C SER A 232 30.45 -22.09 17.44
N SER A 233 31.45 -22.28 18.31
CA SER A 233 31.64 -23.53 19.04
C SER A 233 30.47 -23.83 20.00
N ARG A 234 29.99 -22.82 20.74
CA ARG A 234 28.82 -22.95 21.62
C ARG A 234 27.56 -23.30 20.83
N PHE A 235 27.30 -22.58 19.75
CA PHE A 235 26.15 -22.83 18.87
C PHE A 235 26.19 -24.24 18.28
N VAL A 236 27.32 -24.68 17.72
CA VAL A 236 27.44 -26.02 17.13
C VAL A 236 27.18 -27.11 18.17
N ARG A 237 27.67 -26.93 19.40
CA ARG A 237 27.39 -27.86 20.50
C ARG A 237 25.89 -27.92 20.82
N GLU A 238 25.25 -26.76 20.95
CA GLU A 238 23.81 -26.67 21.24
C GLU A 238 22.94 -27.20 20.10
N ALA A 239 23.34 -26.95 18.85
CA ALA A 239 22.65 -27.42 17.66
C ALA A 239 22.62 -28.94 17.56
N ILE A 240 23.70 -29.64 17.95
CA ILE A 240 23.72 -31.11 18.00
C ILE A 240 22.66 -31.63 18.98
N GLY A 241 22.57 -31.05 20.18
CA GLY A 241 21.59 -31.45 21.20
C GLY A 241 20.15 -31.15 20.77
N THR A 242 19.92 -29.94 20.27
CA THR A 242 18.60 -29.47 19.81
C THR A 242 18.07 -30.28 18.63
N LEU A 243 18.89 -30.51 17.60
CA LEU A 243 18.51 -31.31 16.44
C LEU A 243 18.30 -32.78 16.79
N GLY A 244 19.09 -33.32 17.74
CA GLY A 244 18.88 -34.65 18.29
C GLY A 244 17.50 -34.80 18.93
N ARG A 245 17.14 -33.87 19.83
CA ARG A 245 15.82 -33.85 20.48
C ARG A 245 14.66 -33.66 19.51
N ARG A 246 14.82 -32.80 18.50
CA ARG A 246 13.81 -32.63 17.43
C ARG A 246 13.62 -33.92 16.64
N SER A 247 14.70 -34.66 16.40
CA SER A 247 14.63 -35.94 15.68
C SER A 247 14.00 -37.07 16.51
N THR A 248 14.13 -37.06 17.85
CA THR A 248 13.52 -38.07 18.73
C THR A 248 12.08 -37.73 19.08
N GLY A 249 11.80 -36.45 19.34
CA GLY A 249 10.45 -35.91 19.54
C GLY A 249 9.69 -36.48 20.74
N THR A 250 10.37 -36.98 21.77
CA THR A 250 9.71 -37.62 22.93
C THR A 250 9.10 -36.58 23.87
N GLU A 251 8.10 -36.98 24.68
CA GLU A 251 7.52 -36.10 25.71
C GLU A 251 8.54 -35.68 26.79
N GLU A 252 9.61 -36.46 26.99
CA GLU A 252 10.71 -36.07 27.87
C GLU A 252 11.57 -34.95 27.26
N ASP A 253 11.75 -34.95 25.93
CA ASP A 253 12.51 -33.93 25.20
C ASP A 253 11.82 -32.56 25.18
N LYS A 254 10.52 -32.52 25.49
CA LYS A 254 9.73 -31.29 25.61
C LYS A 254 9.84 -30.65 27.01
N LYS A 255 10.35 -31.35 28.02
CA LYS A 255 10.45 -30.85 29.40
C LYS A 255 11.86 -30.32 29.69
N VAL A 256 11.95 -29.25 30.49
CA VAL A 256 13.24 -28.71 30.95
C VAL A 256 13.91 -29.70 31.91
N LYS A 257 15.17 -30.07 31.65
CA LYS A 257 15.99 -30.83 32.61
C LYS A 257 16.65 -29.86 33.59
N TYR A 258 16.21 -29.87 34.84
CA TYR A 258 16.76 -29.05 35.91
C TYR A 258 18.19 -29.53 36.26
N PHE A 259 19.22 -28.78 35.88
CA PHE A 259 20.58 -29.03 36.37
C PHE A 259 20.79 -28.22 37.65
N GLY A 260 20.99 -28.94 38.76
CA GLY A 260 20.77 -28.47 40.12
C GLY A 260 21.54 -27.23 40.56
N ALA A 261 20.92 -26.53 41.51
CA ALA A 261 21.64 -25.67 42.44
C ALA A 261 22.86 -26.41 43.02
N PRO A 262 24.04 -25.78 43.12
CA PRO A 262 25.16 -26.39 43.82
C PRO A 262 24.73 -26.59 45.28
N ASN A 263 24.84 -27.83 45.77
CA ASN A 263 24.67 -28.21 47.18
C ASN A 263 23.24 -28.26 47.74
N GLY A 264 22.35 -29.07 47.14
CA GLY A 264 21.29 -29.74 47.89
C GLY A 264 20.27 -28.84 48.60
N ALA A 265 20.06 -27.60 48.14
CA ALA A 265 19.02 -26.74 48.67
C ALA A 265 17.64 -27.16 48.12
N SER A 266 16.83 -27.68 49.04
CA SER A 266 15.38 -27.88 49.05
C SER A 266 14.54 -27.47 47.83
N LYS A 267 13.70 -28.42 47.39
CA LYS A 267 12.34 -28.39 46.78
C LYS A 267 11.44 -27.14 47.00
N THR A 268 11.97 -25.91 46.98
CA THR A 268 11.25 -24.67 47.33
C THR A 268 11.15 -23.67 46.17
N SER A 269 11.63 -24.02 44.96
CA SER A 269 11.54 -23.15 43.77
C SER A 269 10.39 -23.48 42.81
N SER A 270 9.46 -24.39 43.15
CA SER A 270 8.39 -24.80 42.21
C SER A 270 7.28 -23.78 42.03
N ASP A 271 7.00 -22.94 43.04
CA ASP A 271 5.81 -22.07 43.02
C ASP A 271 6.04 -20.73 42.29
N PHE A 272 7.30 -20.33 42.12
CA PHE A 272 7.65 -19.08 41.44
C PHE A 272 7.55 -19.19 39.92
N TYR A 273 7.94 -20.32 39.31
CA TYR A 273 7.92 -20.49 37.86
C TYR A 273 6.59 -21.11 37.38
N PRO A 274 5.80 -20.42 36.54
CA PRO A 274 4.55 -20.96 36.01
C PRO A 274 4.76 -22.27 35.24
N GLU A 275 3.76 -23.13 35.22
CA GLU A 275 3.84 -24.43 34.52
C GLU A 275 4.20 -24.28 33.04
N TYR A 276 3.63 -23.28 32.35
CA TYR A 276 3.91 -23.00 30.93
C TYR A 276 5.38 -22.62 30.68
N TYR A 277 6.09 -22.09 31.69
CA TYR A 277 7.49 -21.69 31.58
C TYR A 277 8.46 -22.86 31.75
N GLN A 278 8.01 -23.99 32.29
CA GLN A 278 8.82 -25.20 32.51
C GLN A 278 8.92 -26.09 31.24
N ASN A 279 8.49 -25.57 30.10
CA ASN A 279 8.62 -26.18 28.78
C ASN A 279 10.00 -25.89 28.16
N ALA A 280 10.60 -26.87 27.48
CA ALA A 280 11.85 -26.69 26.75
C ALA A 280 11.59 -26.00 25.40
N PHE A 281 11.28 -24.70 25.45
CA PHE A 281 11.03 -23.88 24.26
C PHE A 281 12.17 -24.03 23.24
N HIS A 282 11.80 -24.09 21.95
CA HIS A 282 12.70 -24.31 20.81
C HIS A 282 13.52 -25.62 20.83
N TYR A 283 13.23 -26.54 21.75
CA TYR A 283 14.04 -27.71 22.10
C TYR A 283 15.44 -27.38 22.62
N GLN A 284 15.63 -26.21 23.25
CA GLN A 284 16.90 -25.81 23.85
C GLN A 284 17.22 -26.66 25.10
N THR A 285 18.51 -26.97 25.35
CA THR A 285 18.92 -28.09 26.23
C THR A 285 18.45 -28.01 27.67
N ASP A 286 18.33 -26.81 28.18
CA ASP A 286 17.91 -26.49 29.53
C ASP A 286 16.91 -25.30 29.50
N GLY A 287 16.26 -25.07 28.35
CA GLY A 287 15.34 -23.96 28.14
C GLY A 287 15.98 -22.61 28.45
N TRP A 288 15.36 -21.86 29.36
CA TRP A 288 15.81 -20.54 29.82
C TRP A 288 16.57 -20.60 31.16
N MET A 289 16.92 -21.79 31.65
CA MET A 289 17.30 -22.04 33.04
C MET A 289 18.81 -22.25 33.26
N SER A 290 19.68 -21.70 32.40
CA SER A 290 21.13 -21.73 32.64
C SER A 290 21.91 -20.57 32.01
N SER A 291 23.11 -20.32 32.55
CA SER A 291 24.06 -19.39 31.95
C SER A 291 24.59 -19.87 30.59
N ASP A 292 24.61 -21.17 30.31
CA ASP A 292 25.04 -21.71 29.01
C ASP A 292 24.02 -21.35 27.92
N SER A 293 22.72 -21.48 28.24
CA SER A 293 21.64 -21.05 27.36
C SER A 293 21.62 -19.55 27.11
N ALA A 294 21.73 -18.74 28.17
CA ALA A 294 21.85 -17.29 28.04
C ALA A 294 23.05 -16.87 27.16
N ASN A 295 24.13 -17.67 27.17
CA ASN A 295 25.34 -17.39 26.41
C ASN A 295 25.30 -17.77 24.93
N VAL A 296 24.41 -18.70 24.53
CA VAL A 296 24.27 -19.15 23.14
C VAL A 296 23.05 -18.53 22.46
N TYR A 297 22.04 -18.10 23.22
CA TYR A 297 20.76 -17.60 22.73
C TYR A 297 20.86 -16.63 21.56
N GLU A 298 21.59 -15.50 21.74
CA GLU A 298 21.75 -14.49 20.68
C GLU A 298 22.32 -15.08 19.38
N THR A 299 23.25 -16.04 19.48
CA THR A 299 23.85 -16.69 18.30
C THR A 299 22.86 -17.65 17.65
N SER A 300 22.07 -18.36 18.44
CA SER A 300 21.05 -19.29 17.95
C SER A 300 19.95 -18.57 17.18
N THR A 301 19.42 -17.49 17.75
CA THR A 301 18.33 -16.74 17.15
C THR A 301 18.79 -15.90 15.96
N GLU A 302 20.00 -15.31 16.00
CA GLU A 302 20.60 -14.68 14.81
C GLU A 302 20.89 -15.69 13.70
N THR A 303 21.25 -16.93 14.03
CA THR A 303 21.40 -18.01 13.04
C THR A 303 20.06 -18.36 12.40
N LEU A 304 18.98 -18.42 13.19
CA LEU A 304 17.63 -18.67 12.69
C LEU A 304 17.17 -17.59 11.70
N PHE A 305 17.44 -16.31 11.99
CA PHE A 305 17.03 -15.19 11.15
C PHE A 305 18.10 -14.75 10.13
N VAL A 306 19.19 -15.51 9.98
CA VAL A 306 20.27 -15.24 9.02
C VAL A 306 20.91 -13.85 9.24
N GLY A 307 21.15 -13.51 10.49
CA GLY A 307 21.88 -12.31 10.92
C GLY A 307 21.06 -11.01 10.87
N ARG A 308 19.73 -11.07 10.83
CA ARG A 308 18.85 -9.89 10.75
C ARG A 308 18.02 -9.64 12.00
N GLN A 309 18.14 -10.45 13.06
CA GLN A 309 17.26 -10.33 14.22
C GLN A 309 17.36 -8.95 14.86
N ASP A 310 18.56 -8.41 15.04
CA ASP A 310 18.72 -7.10 15.66
C ASP A 310 18.04 -5.99 14.85
N ALA A 311 18.12 -6.07 13.51
CA ALA A 311 17.44 -5.13 12.63
C ALA A 311 15.91 -5.26 12.75
N MET A 312 15.40 -6.49 12.89
CA MET A 312 13.98 -6.73 13.15
C MET A 312 13.54 -6.15 14.51
N GLN A 313 14.31 -6.36 15.58
CA GLN A 313 14.00 -5.81 16.91
C GLN A 313 14.04 -4.28 16.91
N ARG A 314 14.97 -3.65 16.17
CA ARG A 314 15.04 -2.18 16.07
C ARG A 314 13.83 -1.53 15.41
N THR A 315 12.95 -2.29 14.75
CA THR A 315 11.67 -1.76 14.24
C THR A 315 10.76 -1.21 15.35
N SER A 316 11.00 -1.56 16.62
CA SER A 316 10.32 -0.98 17.77
C SER A 316 10.84 0.43 18.16
N LEU A 317 12.08 0.79 17.75
CA LEU A 317 12.71 2.06 18.15
C LEU A 317 11.94 3.31 17.69
N PRO A 318 11.41 3.43 16.46
CA PRO A 318 10.66 4.61 16.03
C PRO A 318 9.56 5.02 17.01
N ALA A 319 8.76 4.06 17.49
CA ALA A 319 7.68 4.32 18.45
C ALA A 319 8.22 4.83 19.79
N ILE A 320 9.32 4.27 20.28
CA ILE A 320 9.97 4.67 21.54
C ILE A 320 10.60 6.06 21.40
N MET A 321 11.23 6.36 20.25
CA MET A 321 11.87 7.64 19.98
C MET A 321 10.87 8.79 19.90
N GLU A 322 9.67 8.53 19.42
CA GLU A 322 8.61 9.55 19.40
C GLU A 322 8.17 9.95 20.82
N VAL A 323 8.08 8.99 21.74
CA VAL A 323 7.85 9.29 23.16
C VAL A 323 9.01 10.10 23.71
N ALA A 324 10.25 9.67 23.46
CA ALA A 324 11.45 10.36 23.95
C ALA A 324 11.53 11.82 23.47
N ALA A 325 11.13 12.11 22.22
CA ALA A 325 11.09 13.45 21.66
C ALA A 325 10.13 14.39 22.41
N SER A 326 9.04 13.87 22.99
CA SER A 326 8.12 14.68 23.81
C SER A 326 8.77 15.18 25.10
N PHE A 327 9.78 14.47 25.59
CA PHE A 327 10.54 14.88 26.75
C PHE A 327 11.62 15.91 26.38
N ASP A 328 12.08 16.00 25.12
CA ASP A 328 13.24 16.79 24.68
C ASP A 328 13.07 18.34 24.63
N ARG A 329 12.11 18.91 25.37
CA ARG A 329 11.79 20.35 25.33
C ARG A 329 12.60 21.19 26.35
N PRO A 330 12.95 22.46 26.01
CA PRO A 330 13.95 23.26 26.73
C PRO A 330 13.47 24.02 27.99
N PHE A 331 12.39 23.62 28.68
CA PHE A 331 11.93 24.35 29.88
C PHE A 331 12.14 23.57 31.19
N SER A 332 12.67 24.31 32.18
CA SER A 332 13.05 23.94 33.54
C SER A 332 12.00 23.12 34.30
N PHE A 333 12.47 22.10 35.04
CA PHE A 333 11.75 21.04 35.77
C PHE A 333 11.38 19.79 34.95
N ARG A 334 12.38 19.14 34.34
CA ARG A 334 12.21 17.82 33.69
C ARG A 334 12.61 16.71 34.67
N ARG A 335 11.69 15.78 34.94
CA ARG A 335 12.01 14.48 35.57
C ARG A 335 12.58 13.53 34.49
N PRO A 336 13.41 12.54 34.87
CA PRO A 336 13.80 11.46 33.98
C PRO A 336 12.61 10.78 33.30
N MET A 337 12.81 10.36 32.05
CA MET A 337 11.90 9.43 31.38
C MET A 337 12.06 8.06 32.02
N ARG A 338 10.94 7.38 32.29
CA ARG A 338 10.92 6.03 32.89
C ARG A 338 10.46 5.02 31.85
N VAL A 339 11.29 4.02 31.58
CA VAL A 339 11.01 2.98 30.58
C VAL A 339 11.03 1.60 31.24
N LEU A 340 10.05 0.77 30.91
CA LEU A 340 10.00 -0.65 31.27
C LEU A 340 10.16 -1.52 30.03
N GLU A 341 11.07 -2.48 30.06
CA GLU A 341 11.17 -3.57 29.09
C GLU A 341 10.76 -4.89 29.75
N ILE A 342 9.77 -5.57 29.17
CA ILE A 342 9.24 -6.85 29.62
C ILE A 342 9.84 -7.97 28.76
N ALA A 343 10.27 -9.05 29.41
CA ALA A 343 11.01 -10.15 28.78
C ALA A 343 12.28 -9.67 28.08
N CYS A 344 13.15 -8.99 28.83
CA CYS A 344 14.34 -8.36 28.25
C CYS A 344 15.41 -9.35 27.77
N GLY A 345 15.29 -10.64 28.13
CA GLY A 345 16.24 -11.69 27.78
C GLY A 345 17.66 -11.30 28.20
N THR A 346 18.61 -11.41 27.26
CA THR A 346 20.02 -11.06 27.48
C THR A 346 20.28 -9.55 27.53
N GLY A 347 19.24 -8.71 27.50
CA GLY A 347 19.36 -7.25 27.49
C GLY A 347 19.96 -6.69 26.20
N ARG A 348 19.98 -7.47 25.11
CA ARG A 348 20.54 -7.02 23.83
C ARG A 348 19.76 -5.84 23.27
N PHE A 349 18.44 -5.98 23.14
CA PHE A 349 17.55 -4.91 22.68
C PHE A 349 17.55 -3.70 23.63
N MET A 350 17.51 -3.93 24.95
CA MET A 350 17.74 -2.89 25.96
C MET A 350 18.92 -1.98 25.63
N THR A 351 20.08 -2.53 25.23
CA THR A 351 21.23 -1.68 24.89
C THR A 351 21.00 -0.78 23.67
N PHE A 352 20.22 -1.22 22.68
CA PHE A 352 19.86 -0.39 21.52
C PHE A 352 18.89 0.73 21.90
N VAL A 353 17.90 0.44 22.74
CA VAL A 353 16.98 1.47 23.24
C VAL A 353 17.74 2.53 24.02
N ARG A 354 18.57 2.11 24.98
CA ARG A 354 19.33 3.02 25.83
C ARG A 354 20.38 3.83 25.08
N ASP A 355 20.94 3.32 23.99
CA ASP A 355 21.87 4.09 23.14
C ASP A 355 21.22 5.29 22.46
N ASN A 356 19.90 5.24 22.29
CA ASN A 356 19.10 6.25 21.62
C ASN A 356 18.31 7.18 22.57
N LEU A 357 18.22 6.85 23.85
CA LEU A 357 17.51 7.66 24.85
C LEU A 357 18.43 8.67 25.58
N PRO A 358 17.85 9.70 26.22
CA PRO A 358 18.59 10.59 27.13
C PRO A 358 19.36 9.81 28.20
N LEU A 359 20.56 10.29 28.56
CA LEU A 359 21.47 9.57 29.47
C LEU A 359 20.95 9.46 30.91
N ASP A 360 20.03 10.34 31.29
CA ASP A 360 19.36 10.38 32.59
C ASP A 360 18.10 9.51 32.63
N THR A 361 17.70 8.87 31.51
CA THR A 361 16.56 7.94 31.47
C THR A 361 16.71 6.82 32.50
N GLU A 362 15.64 6.62 33.29
CA GLU A 362 15.51 5.50 34.22
C GLU A 362 14.97 4.27 33.47
N TYR A 363 15.84 3.28 33.26
CA TYR A 363 15.50 2.07 32.51
C TYR A 363 15.34 0.88 33.44
N THR A 364 14.15 0.28 33.43
CA THR A 364 13.83 -0.96 34.15
C THR A 364 13.61 -2.08 33.14
N ALA A 365 14.17 -3.25 33.40
CA ALA A 365 14.00 -4.41 32.54
C ALA A 365 13.73 -5.66 33.39
N VAL A 366 12.70 -6.40 33.00
CA VAL A 366 12.25 -7.61 33.72
C VAL A 366 12.38 -8.83 32.84
N ASP A 367 12.80 -9.94 33.44
CA ASP A 367 12.81 -11.26 32.82
C ASP A 367 12.58 -12.32 33.90
N LEU A 368 11.98 -13.44 33.53
CA LEU A 368 11.72 -14.51 34.49
C LEU A 368 12.99 -15.33 34.79
N SER A 369 13.97 -15.35 33.86
CA SER A 369 15.22 -16.08 34.02
C SER A 369 16.31 -15.25 34.72
N PRO A 370 16.84 -15.71 35.87
CA PRO A 370 17.93 -15.02 36.55
C PRO A 370 19.25 -15.08 35.76
N PHE A 371 19.44 -16.11 34.91
CA PHE A 371 20.64 -16.28 34.08
C PHE A 371 20.69 -15.31 32.91
N TYR A 372 19.53 -15.03 32.31
CA TYR A 372 19.41 -14.03 31.25
C TYR A 372 19.57 -12.63 31.83
N LEU A 373 19.04 -12.35 33.03
CA LEU A 373 19.29 -11.09 33.75
C LEU A 373 20.77 -10.88 34.11
N GLU A 374 21.51 -11.94 34.45
CA GLU A 374 22.96 -11.85 34.63
C GLU A 374 23.65 -11.42 33.33
N LYS A 375 23.24 -12.02 32.19
CA LYS A 375 23.76 -11.63 30.88
C LYS A 375 23.38 -10.20 30.49
N ALA A 376 22.16 -9.77 30.80
CA ALA A 376 21.69 -8.39 30.63
C ALA A 376 22.55 -7.40 31.42
N ARG A 377 22.95 -7.76 32.65
CA ARG A 377 23.85 -6.96 33.48
C ARG A 377 25.22 -6.80 32.82
N ASP A 378 25.77 -7.86 32.25
CA ASP A 378 27.05 -7.82 31.53
C ASP A 378 27.00 -6.97 30.24
N ASN A 379 25.88 -7.03 29.53
CA ASN A 379 25.64 -6.21 28.34
C ASN A 379 25.46 -4.72 28.72
N ASP A 380 24.68 -4.41 29.75
CA ASP A 380 24.54 -3.05 30.29
C ASP A 380 25.87 -2.46 30.73
N ASN A 381 26.63 -3.18 31.55
CA ASN A 381 27.93 -2.73 32.06
C ASN A 381 28.89 -2.35 30.92
N TYR A 382 28.95 -3.19 29.88
CA TYR A 382 29.83 -2.96 28.74
C TYR A 382 29.35 -1.80 27.85
N TRP A 383 28.03 -1.68 27.63
CA TRP A 383 27.45 -0.53 26.93
C TRP A 383 27.76 0.78 27.68
N ARG A 384 27.49 0.86 29.00
CA ARG A 384 27.75 2.05 29.81
C ARG A 384 29.21 2.49 29.77
N GLN A 385 30.15 1.55 29.88
CA GLN A 385 31.58 1.84 29.77
C GLN A 385 31.94 2.44 28.40
N THR A 386 31.40 1.86 27.33
CA THR A 386 31.64 2.31 25.95
C THR A 386 31.02 3.68 25.70
N ARG A 387 29.74 3.84 26.03
CA ARG A 387 28.95 5.07 25.87
C ARG A 387 29.56 6.24 26.64
N SER A 388 29.90 6.04 27.91
CA SER A 388 30.51 7.07 28.75
C SER A 388 31.86 7.53 28.17
N SER A 389 32.64 6.61 27.62
CA SER A 389 33.93 6.92 26.99
C SER A 389 33.76 7.68 25.66
N GLN A 390 32.72 7.37 24.88
CA GLN A 390 32.38 8.11 23.66
C GLN A 390 31.93 9.55 23.96
N GLU A 391 31.07 9.74 24.97
CA GLU A 391 30.59 11.08 25.35
C GLU A 391 31.70 11.95 25.94
N GLN A 392 32.62 11.37 26.72
CA GLN A 392 33.82 12.08 27.20
C GLN A 392 34.70 12.58 26.03
N ARG A 393 34.82 11.81 24.95
CA ARG A 393 35.60 12.22 23.75
C ARG A 393 34.95 13.38 23.00
N LYS A 394 33.62 13.51 23.04
CA LYS A 394 32.90 14.62 22.41
C LYS A 394 33.04 15.94 23.19
N ASN A 395 33.09 15.86 24.52
CA ASN A 395 33.17 17.02 25.41
C ASN A 395 34.54 17.10 26.11
N ILE A 396 35.59 17.39 25.33
CA ILE A 396 36.97 17.49 25.83
C ILE A 396 37.05 18.54 26.95
N GLY A 397 37.46 18.13 28.15
CA GLY A 397 37.56 18.98 29.35
C GLY A 397 36.43 18.80 30.37
N SER A 398 35.40 18.02 30.06
CA SER A 398 34.32 17.65 30.99
C SER A 398 34.61 16.35 31.75
N ALA A 399 34.06 16.20 32.96
CA ALA A 399 34.11 14.95 33.70
C ALA A 399 33.37 13.84 32.94
N LYS A 400 33.86 12.60 33.03
CA LYS A 400 33.21 11.45 32.39
C LYS A 400 31.75 11.36 32.89
N PRO A 401 30.74 11.38 31.99
CA PRO A 401 29.34 11.33 32.41
C PRO A 401 29.06 10.00 33.12
N THR A 402 28.36 10.06 34.25
CA THR A 402 27.95 8.87 35.00
C THR A 402 26.58 8.43 34.50
N ILE A 403 26.52 7.24 33.89
CA ILE A 403 25.27 6.63 33.42
C ILE A 403 24.80 5.62 34.46
N ALA A 404 23.57 5.79 34.95
CA ALA A 404 22.97 4.88 35.93
C ALA A 404 22.81 3.45 35.37
N PRO A 405 22.97 2.39 36.19
CA PRO A 405 22.69 1.02 35.76
C PRO A 405 21.21 0.85 35.42
N ALA A 406 20.90 -0.10 34.53
CA ALA A 406 19.51 -0.55 34.38
C ALA A 406 19.05 -1.23 35.67
N ASN A 407 17.79 -1.01 36.03
CA ASN A 407 17.14 -1.77 37.09
C ASN A 407 16.68 -3.12 36.53
N LEU A 408 17.47 -4.16 36.79
CA LEU A 408 17.23 -5.52 36.30
C LEU A 408 16.53 -6.34 37.39
N MET A 409 15.34 -6.85 37.10
CA MET A 409 14.51 -7.53 38.10
C MET A 409 13.91 -8.83 37.59
N GLN A 410 13.93 -9.85 38.45
CA GLN A 410 13.27 -11.11 38.18
C GLN A 410 11.78 -10.98 38.49
N ALA A 411 10.91 -11.02 37.46
CA ALA A 411 9.47 -10.87 37.62
C ALA A 411 8.70 -11.57 36.48
N LYS A 412 7.44 -11.89 36.75
CA LYS A 412 6.47 -12.38 35.77
C LYS A 412 5.91 -11.21 34.97
N ALA A 413 5.62 -11.42 33.69
CA ALA A 413 5.01 -10.38 32.87
C ALA A 413 3.54 -10.15 33.25
N GLU A 414 2.88 -11.18 33.76
CA GLU A 414 1.46 -11.18 34.16
C GLU A 414 1.22 -10.72 35.61
N ASP A 415 2.29 -10.44 36.37
CA ASP A 415 2.24 -9.95 37.76
C ASP A 415 3.46 -9.05 38.02
N LEU A 416 3.41 -7.81 37.51
CA LEU A 416 4.52 -6.88 37.57
C LEU A 416 4.55 -6.16 38.94
N PRO A 417 5.69 -6.14 39.65
CA PRO A 417 5.80 -5.58 40.99
C PRO A 417 6.01 -4.05 40.96
N PHE A 418 5.18 -3.33 40.22
CA PHE A 418 5.21 -1.87 40.09
C PHE A 418 3.85 -1.27 40.39
N GLU A 419 3.84 -0.03 40.84
CA GLU A 419 2.62 0.75 41.03
C GLU A 419 2.01 1.16 39.67
N ASP A 420 0.73 1.47 39.67
CA ASP A 420 0.00 1.95 38.49
C ASP A 420 0.63 3.24 37.95
N GLY A 421 0.73 3.36 36.62
CA GLY A 421 1.26 4.56 35.97
C GLY A 421 2.74 4.87 36.25
N SER A 422 3.54 3.86 36.57
CA SER A 422 4.97 4.01 36.89
C SER A 422 5.87 4.34 35.69
N PHE A 423 5.46 4.05 34.44
CA PHE A 423 6.32 4.17 33.27
C PHE A 423 5.74 5.03 32.15
N ASP A 424 6.60 5.78 31.47
CA ASP A 424 6.23 6.62 30.32
C ASP A 424 6.18 5.80 29.01
N ALA A 425 7.02 4.76 28.93
CA ALA A 425 7.00 3.78 27.86
C ALA A 425 7.16 2.36 28.40
N VAL A 426 6.36 1.42 27.89
CA VAL A 426 6.45 0.00 28.21
C VAL A 426 6.66 -0.77 26.91
N VAL A 427 7.70 -1.59 26.85
CA VAL A 427 8.14 -2.29 25.64
C VAL A 427 8.18 -3.79 25.88
N CYS A 428 7.71 -4.57 24.91
CA CYS A 428 7.74 -6.03 24.94
C CYS A 428 8.10 -6.55 23.54
N VAL A 429 9.13 -7.38 23.45
CA VAL A 429 9.63 -7.92 22.17
C VAL A 429 9.68 -9.44 22.24
N TYR A 430 8.99 -10.12 21.31
CA TYR A 430 9.01 -11.57 21.12
C TYR A 430 8.63 -12.39 22.35
N LEU A 431 7.46 -12.11 22.93
CA LEU A 431 6.96 -12.83 24.12
C LEU A 431 5.56 -13.41 23.90
N PHE A 432 4.66 -12.70 23.25
CA PHE A 432 3.24 -13.06 23.23
C PHE A 432 3.02 -14.41 22.52
N HIS A 433 3.78 -14.74 21.48
CA HIS A 433 3.69 -16.05 20.83
C HIS A 433 4.14 -17.22 21.71
N GLU A 434 4.85 -16.96 22.82
CA GLU A 434 5.29 -17.96 23.81
C GLU A 434 4.32 -18.12 24.99
N LEU A 435 3.26 -17.31 25.06
CA LEU A 435 2.36 -17.27 26.21
C LEU A 435 1.00 -17.94 25.94
N PRO A 436 0.42 -18.66 26.92
CA PRO A 436 -0.99 -19.07 26.87
C PRO A 436 -1.91 -17.85 26.71
N ARG A 437 -3.06 -18.03 26.05
CA ARG A 437 -4.04 -16.96 25.79
C ARG A 437 -4.43 -16.15 27.03
N GLU A 438 -4.75 -16.84 28.12
CA GLU A 438 -5.17 -16.16 29.37
C GLU A 438 -4.03 -15.37 29.99
N VAL A 439 -2.79 -15.84 29.86
CA VAL A 439 -1.60 -15.13 30.34
C VAL A 439 -1.35 -13.91 29.46
N ARG A 440 -1.45 -14.01 28.13
CA ARG A 440 -1.36 -12.84 27.22
C ARG A 440 -2.32 -11.72 27.60
N LYS A 441 -3.56 -12.07 27.94
CA LYS A 441 -4.57 -11.12 28.41
C LYS A 441 -4.16 -10.44 29.72
N GLN A 442 -3.60 -11.19 30.68
CA GLN A 442 -3.10 -10.65 31.94
C GLN A 442 -1.89 -9.74 31.71
N VAL A 443 -0.94 -10.15 30.87
CA VAL A 443 0.22 -9.33 30.48
C VAL A 443 -0.24 -8.03 29.82
N ALA A 444 -1.21 -8.07 28.90
CA ALA A 444 -1.77 -6.85 28.29
C ALA A 444 -2.41 -5.91 29.33
N ALA A 445 -3.08 -6.46 30.35
CA ALA A 445 -3.61 -5.69 31.48
C ALA A 445 -2.51 -5.06 32.34
N GLU A 446 -1.48 -5.82 32.70
CA GLU A 446 -0.33 -5.32 33.46
C GLU A 446 0.43 -4.23 32.71
N MET A 447 0.69 -4.44 31.41
CA MET A 447 1.31 -3.43 30.54
C MET A 447 0.52 -2.13 30.54
N ALA A 448 -0.81 -2.20 30.42
CA ALA A 448 -1.66 -1.02 30.48
C ALA A 448 -1.64 -0.36 31.87
N ARG A 449 -1.75 -1.15 32.94
CA ARG A 449 -1.77 -0.69 34.33
C ARG A 449 -0.52 0.09 34.71
N VAL A 450 0.66 -0.42 34.38
CA VAL A 450 1.93 0.22 34.74
C VAL A 450 2.29 1.39 33.82
N THR A 451 1.59 1.57 32.70
CA THR A 451 1.79 2.69 31.79
C THR A 451 1.08 3.94 32.31
N ALA A 452 1.80 5.05 32.42
CA ALA A 452 1.26 6.32 32.84
C ALA A 452 0.20 6.85 31.85
N PRO A 453 -0.78 7.64 32.29
CA PRO A 453 -1.69 8.33 31.37
C PRO A 453 -0.91 9.15 30.33
N GLY A 454 -1.21 8.94 29.05
CA GLY A 454 -0.47 9.54 27.93
C GLY A 454 0.85 8.85 27.57
N GLY A 455 1.24 7.80 28.30
CA GLY A 455 2.36 6.92 27.98
C GLY A 455 2.06 5.99 26.82
N THR A 456 3.08 5.24 26.38
CA THR A 456 2.98 4.37 25.20
C THR A 456 3.38 2.94 25.51
N VAL A 457 2.57 1.99 25.04
CA VAL A 457 2.91 0.57 24.99
C VAL A 457 3.41 0.22 23.58
N VAL A 458 4.54 -0.47 23.50
CA VAL A 458 5.13 -0.97 22.24
C VAL A 458 5.24 -2.49 22.32
N LEU A 459 4.46 -3.19 21.49
CA LEU A 459 4.56 -4.64 21.30
C LEU A 459 5.22 -4.93 19.95
N THR A 460 6.19 -5.83 19.92
CA THR A 460 6.79 -6.35 18.68
C THR A 460 6.84 -7.86 18.76
N ASP A 461 6.10 -8.53 17.89
CA ASP A 461 5.92 -9.98 17.96
C ASP A 461 5.83 -10.60 16.55
N SER A 462 5.62 -11.91 16.47
CA SER A 462 5.43 -12.60 15.19
C SER A 462 4.14 -12.14 14.50
N ILE A 463 4.11 -12.27 13.18
CA ILE A 463 2.89 -12.01 12.39
C ILE A 463 1.80 -13.04 12.70
N GLN A 464 0.54 -12.60 12.67
CA GLN A 464 -0.65 -13.44 12.83
C GLN A 464 -1.24 -13.86 11.48
N SER A 465 -2.18 -14.81 11.49
CA SER A 465 -2.89 -15.19 10.27
C SER A 465 -3.60 -13.99 9.65
N GLY A 466 -3.47 -13.83 8.34
CA GLY A 466 -4.05 -12.69 7.62
C GLY A 466 -3.16 -11.47 7.46
N ASP A 467 -2.08 -11.32 8.24
CA ASP A 467 -1.11 -10.23 8.05
C ASP A 467 -0.41 -10.37 6.70
N ARG A 468 -0.09 -11.62 6.34
CA ARG A 468 0.48 -12.00 5.05
C ARG A 468 -0.16 -13.32 4.57
N PRO A 469 -1.35 -13.29 3.94
CA PRO A 469 -2.15 -14.49 3.64
C PRO A 469 -1.41 -15.60 2.88
N ILE A 470 -0.41 -15.25 2.07
CA ILE A 470 0.43 -16.22 1.35
C ILE A 470 1.30 -17.09 2.29
N LEU A 471 1.61 -16.59 3.48
CA LEU A 471 2.41 -17.29 4.49
C LEU A 471 1.56 -18.11 5.46
N ASP A 472 0.24 -17.90 5.51
CA ASP A 472 -0.64 -18.52 6.51
C ASP A 472 -0.49 -20.05 6.58
N GLN A 473 -0.33 -20.70 5.43
CA GLN A 473 -0.12 -22.16 5.36
C GLN A 473 1.23 -22.62 5.94
N ALA A 474 2.23 -21.74 5.92
CA ALA A 474 3.59 -22.03 6.40
C ALA A 474 3.81 -21.58 7.86
N LEU A 475 3.02 -20.63 8.39
CA LEU A 475 3.15 -20.12 9.76
C LEU A 475 2.99 -21.23 10.81
N GLY A 476 2.13 -22.22 10.57
CA GLY A 476 1.95 -23.36 11.48
C GLY A 476 3.19 -24.27 11.64
N ASN A 477 4.23 -24.11 10.81
CA ASN A 477 5.44 -24.91 10.95
C ASN A 477 6.24 -24.58 12.22
N PHE A 478 6.06 -23.41 12.83
CA PHE A 478 6.73 -23.03 14.08
C PHE A 478 6.24 -23.87 15.28
N GLU A 479 4.99 -24.36 15.27
CA GLU A 479 4.50 -25.32 16.28
C GLU A 479 5.37 -26.58 16.36
N ARG A 480 5.97 -26.99 15.23
CA ARG A 480 6.87 -28.16 15.15
C ARG A 480 8.22 -27.94 15.84
N MET A 481 8.53 -26.71 16.26
CA MET A 481 9.75 -26.35 17.00
C MET A 481 9.55 -26.32 18.53
N ASN A 482 8.48 -26.94 19.06
CA ASN A 482 8.11 -26.93 20.48
C ASN A 482 7.71 -25.53 20.99
N GLU A 483 6.93 -24.81 20.19
CA GLU A 483 6.24 -23.56 20.56
C GLU A 483 4.74 -23.85 20.70
N PRO A 484 4.29 -24.38 21.87
CA PRO A 484 2.96 -24.95 22.02
C PRO A 484 1.82 -23.92 21.90
N TYR A 485 2.11 -22.64 22.10
CA TYR A 485 1.11 -21.56 22.08
C TYR A 485 1.05 -20.81 20.75
N TYR A 486 1.99 -21.05 19.83
CA TYR A 486 2.10 -20.31 18.57
C TYR A 486 0.83 -20.42 17.71
N GLY A 487 0.26 -21.61 17.60
CA GLY A 487 -0.99 -21.84 16.88
C GLY A 487 -2.17 -21.04 17.41
N ASP A 488 -2.30 -21.00 18.73
CA ASP A 488 -3.33 -20.20 19.39
C ASP A 488 -3.06 -18.71 19.24
N PHE A 489 -1.79 -18.31 19.25
CA PHE A 489 -1.35 -16.95 18.98
C PHE A 489 -1.77 -16.45 17.60
N LEU A 490 -1.59 -17.25 16.55
CA LEU A 490 -1.96 -16.89 15.18
C LEU A 490 -3.43 -16.51 14.98
N ARG A 491 -4.32 -16.96 15.87
CA ARG A 491 -5.78 -16.78 15.77
C ARG A 491 -6.37 -15.89 16.86
N ASP A 492 -5.55 -15.36 17.75
CA ASP A 492 -6.04 -14.56 18.89
C ASP A 492 -6.32 -13.10 18.52
N ASP A 493 -7.22 -12.46 19.25
CA ASP A 493 -7.54 -11.03 19.10
C ASP A 493 -6.60 -10.20 20.00
N LEU A 494 -5.35 -10.03 19.56
CA LEU A 494 -4.32 -9.32 20.34
C LEU A 494 -4.73 -7.89 20.64
N VAL A 495 -5.16 -7.15 19.61
CA VAL A 495 -5.65 -5.77 19.74
C VAL A 495 -6.78 -5.68 20.76
N GLY A 496 -7.75 -6.59 20.70
CA GLY A 496 -8.87 -6.60 21.63
C GLY A 496 -8.45 -6.77 23.09
N HIS A 497 -7.31 -7.43 23.38
CA HIS A 497 -6.78 -7.51 24.75
C HIS A 497 -6.31 -6.15 25.27
N PHE A 498 -5.64 -5.35 24.43
CA PHE A 498 -5.16 -4.01 24.80
C PHE A 498 -6.29 -2.97 24.83
N GLU A 499 -7.19 -2.98 23.84
CA GLU A 499 -8.33 -2.02 23.78
C GLU A 499 -9.24 -2.13 25.01
N LYS A 500 -9.46 -3.36 25.52
CA LYS A 500 -10.24 -3.59 26.75
C LYS A 500 -9.65 -2.90 28.00
N GLN A 501 -8.36 -2.60 27.98
CA GLN A 501 -7.65 -1.92 29.07
C GLN A 501 -7.60 -0.39 28.87
N GLY A 502 -8.24 0.13 27.83
CA GLY A 502 -8.29 1.55 27.51
C GLY A 502 -7.13 2.05 26.64
N LEU A 503 -6.19 1.20 26.25
CA LEU A 503 -5.14 1.58 25.29
C LEU A 503 -5.75 1.82 23.92
N GLN A 504 -5.34 2.90 23.27
CA GLN A 504 -5.74 3.24 21.91
C GLN A 504 -4.56 3.03 20.97
N PRO A 505 -4.75 2.29 19.85
CA PRO A 505 -3.70 2.13 18.87
C PRO A 505 -3.28 3.48 18.29
N LYS A 506 -1.98 3.72 18.19
CA LYS A 506 -1.43 5.01 17.74
C LYS A 506 -1.82 5.35 16.29
N THR A 507 -2.01 4.32 15.47
CA THR A 507 -2.49 4.40 14.09
C THR A 507 -4.00 4.21 13.97
N LYS A 508 -4.75 4.34 15.07
CA LYS A 508 -6.21 4.37 15.02
C LYS A 508 -6.62 5.62 14.24
N ILE A 509 -7.18 5.40 13.06
CA ILE A 509 -7.64 6.46 12.19
C ILE A 509 -8.92 7.00 12.81
N GLU A 510 -8.85 8.14 13.50
CA GLU A 510 -10.02 9.01 13.49
C GLU A 510 -10.14 9.57 12.07
N PRO A 511 -11.29 9.37 11.39
CA PRO A 511 -11.47 9.90 10.06
C PRO A 511 -11.25 11.42 10.10
N LEU A 512 -10.49 11.94 9.12
CA LEU A 512 -10.31 13.40 8.94
C LEU A 512 -11.63 14.13 8.69
N PHE A 513 -12.71 13.38 8.50
CA PHE A 513 -14.02 13.84 8.12
C PHE A 513 -15.11 13.30 9.04
N GLY A 514 -16.29 13.91 8.99
CA GLY A 514 -17.53 13.31 9.46
C GLY A 514 -18.70 13.72 8.57
N ILE A 515 -19.87 13.15 8.83
CA ILE A 515 -21.11 13.48 8.11
C ILE A 515 -21.93 14.42 8.98
N GLU A 516 -22.38 15.54 8.41
CA GLU A 516 -23.28 16.50 9.04
C GLU A 516 -24.38 16.90 8.06
N GLU A 517 -25.55 17.26 8.56
CA GLU A 517 -26.63 17.83 7.74
C GLU A 517 -26.54 19.36 7.75
N ARG A 518 -26.65 19.99 6.58
CA ARG A 518 -26.57 21.44 6.41
C ARG A 518 -27.82 21.97 5.71
N ASP A 519 -28.35 23.06 6.22
CA ASP A 519 -29.55 23.71 5.68
C ASP A 519 -29.41 24.01 4.18
N GLY A 520 -30.37 23.55 3.39
CA GLY A 520 -30.40 23.72 1.94
C GLY A 520 -29.37 22.90 1.13
N ARG A 521 -28.52 22.10 1.79
CA ARG A 521 -27.49 21.27 1.14
C ARG A 521 -27.55 19.78 1.53
N GLY A 522 -28.38 19.42 2.50
CA GLY A 522 -28.56 18.04 2.96
C GLY A 522 -27.34 17.49 3.70
N LYS A 523 -27.19 16.16 3.71
CA LYS A 523 -26.01 15.49 4.29
C LYS A 523 -24.75 15.84 3.50
N CYS A 524 -23.70 16.24 4.20
CA CYS A 524 -22.41 16.63 3.66
C CYS A 524 -21.25 16.03 4.46
N LEU A 525 -20.09 15.87 3.80
CA LEU A 525 -18.82 15.57 4.45
C LEU A 525 -18.16 16.85 4.96
N ILE A 526 -17.75 16.87 6.23
CA ILE A 526 -17.08 18.01 6.89
C ILE A 526 -15.74 17.58 7.47
N ALA A 527 -14.74 18.47 7.42
CA ALA A 527 -13.45 18.21 8.05
C ALA A 527 -13.57 18.26 9.59
N LYS A 528 -13.02 17.26 10.30
CA LYS A 528 -13.02 17.25 11.78
C LYS A 528 -11.88 18.09 12.38
N ARG A 529 -10.83 18.34 11.59
CA ARG A 529 -9.68 19.17 11.94
C ARG A 529 -9.16 19.86 10.67
N ASP A 530 -8.21 20.77 10.82
CA ASP A 530 -7.56 21.41 9.68
C ASP A 530 -6.82 20.36 8.82
N ILE A 531 -7.04 20.40 7.51
CA ILE A 531 -6.44 19.52 6.51
C ILE A 531 -5.60 20.39 5.58
N ARG A 532 -4.31 20.06 5.47
CA ARG A 532 -3.39 20.79 4.58
C ARG A 532 -3.60 20.39 3.13
N LYS A 533 -3.35 21.31 2.22
CA LYS A 533 -3.24 21.03 0.78
C LYS A 533 -2.31 19.85 0.51
N GLY A 534 -2.71 18.94 -0.38
CA GLY A 534 -2.00 17.71 -0.72
C GLY A 534 -2.18 16.57 0.28
N THR A 535 -2.88 16.79 1.40
CA THR A 535 -3.18 15.72 2.36
C THR A 535 -4.24 14.79 1.78
N ARG A 536 -4.01 13.48 1.84
CA ARG A 536 -5.04 12.48 1.53
C ARG A 536 -6.12 12.51 2.61
N ILE A 537 -7.34 12.80 2.19
CA ILE A 537 -8.52 12.78 3.04
C ILE A 537 -8.92 11.31 3.17
N SER A 538 -8.24 10.60 4.07
CA SER A 538 -8.33 9.14 4.32
C SER A 538 -7.88 8.21 3.18
N ASP A 539 -7.55 6.97 3.54
CA ASP A 539 -7.03 5.94 2.63
C ASP A 539 -8.13 5.10 1.94
N ALA A 540 -7.73 4.33 0.91
CA ALA A 540 -8.57 3.49 0.05
C ALA A 540 -9.64 2.66 0.81
N LYS A 541 -9.33 2.26 2.04
CA LYS A 541 -10.22 1.54 2.95
C LYS A 541 -11.53 2.25 3.27
N TRP A 542 -11.50 3.57 3.48
CA TRP A 542 -12.72 4.37 3.72
C TRP A 542 -13.50 4.64 2.44
N TRP A 543 -12.84 4.47 1.31
CA TRP A 543 -13.32 4.75 -0.04
C TRP A 543 -13.41 3.48 -0.88
N ASN A 544 -13.68 2.34 -0.24
CA ASN A 544 -13.95 1.10 -0.94
C ASN A 544 -15.37 1.16 -1.54
N PRO A 545 -15.58 0.56 -2.72
CA PRO A 545 -16.90 0.55 -3.30
C PRO A 545 -17.84 -0.35 -2.49
N LEU A 546 -19.08 0.09 -2.29
CA LEU A 546 -20.11 -0.67 -1.57
C LEU A 546 -20.42 -2.01 -2.25
N VAL A 547 -20.35 -2.03 -3.58
CA VAL A 547 -20.53 -3.19 -4.45
C VAL A 547 -19.53 -3.10 -5.58
N ALA A 548 -19.14 -4.24 -6.17
CA ALA A 548 -18.21 -4.24 -7.31
C ALA A 548 -18.65 -3.22 -8.39
N PRO A 549 -17.79 -2.27 -8.82
CA PRO A 549 -18.10 -1.30 -9.86
C PRO A 549 -18.31 -1.95 -11.23
N VAL A 550 -19.10 -1.29 -12.09
CA VAL A 550 -19.52 -1.84 -13.39
C VAL A 550 -18.87 -1.07 -14.54
N LEU A 551 -18.21 -1.79 -15.46
CA LEU A 551 -17.63 -1.20 -16.68
C LEU A 551 -18.72 -0.66 -17.61
N ASN A 552 -18.44 0.50 -18.19
CA ASN A 552 -19.16 1.01 -19.35
C ASN A 552 -18.98 0.04 -20.53
N GLU A 553 -20.01 -0.08 -21.36
CA GLU A 553 -20.06 -1.03 -22.48
C GLU A 553 -18.82 -0.97 -23.38
N GLN A 554 -18.39 0.24 -23.74
CA GLN A 554 -17.22 0.51 -24.58
C GLN A 554 -15.89 -0.05 -24.04
N ASN A 555 -15.82 -0.33 -22.73
CA ASN A 555 -14.60 -0.78 -22.04
C ASN A 555 -14.62 -2.28 -21.70
N ARG A 556 -15.74 -3.00 -21.90
CA ARG A 556 -15.90 -4.40 -21.44
C ARG A 556 -15.02 -5.40 -22.18
N THR A 557 -14.55 -5.05 -23.37
CA THR A 557 -13.68 -5.90 -24.20
C THR A 557 -12.20 -5.60 -24.01
N SER A 558 -11.85 -4.41 -23.50
CA SER A 558 -10.48 -3.93 -23.36
C SER A 558 -9.99 -3.90 -21.90
N ARG A 559 -10.90 -3.92 -20.92
CA ARG A 559 -10.57 -3.80 -19.49
C ARG A 559 -11.12 -4.96 -18.65
N CYS A 560 -10.43 -5.23 -17.55
CA CYS A 560 -10.78 -6.26 -16.58
C CYS A 560 -12.08 -5.90 -15.85
N ALA A 561 -13.03 -6.82 -15.82
CA ALA A 561 -14.33 -6.66 -15.15
C ALA A 561 -14.23 -6.44 -13.63
N PHE A 562 -13.11 -6.81 -13.01
CA PHE A 562 -12.88 -6.68 -11.58
C PHE A 562 -12.05 -5.44 -11.23
N CYS A 563 -10.79 -5.35 -11.69
CA CYS A 563 -9.89 -4.27 -11.31
C CYS A 563 -9.84 -3.09 -12.29
N PHE A 564 -10.55 -3.17 -13.42
CA PHE A 564 -10.57 -2.20 -14.52
C PHE A 564 -9.22 -1.98 -15.24
N GLY A 565 -8.18 -2.75 -14.88
CA GLY A 565 -6.90 -2.74 -15.60
C GLY A 565 -7.00 -3.26 -17.03
N LEU A 566 -6.07 -2.87 -17.90
CA LEU A 566 -6.02 -3.28 -19.30
C LEU A 566 -5.90 -4.81 -19.44
N LEU A 567 -6.58 -5.37 -20.44
CA LEU A 567 -6.52 -6.78 -20.78
C LEU A 567 -5.37 -7.09 -21.73
N SER A 568 -4.82 -8.31 -21.61
CA SER A 568 -3.92 -8.88 -22.60
C SER A 568 -4.71 -9.41 -23.81
N THR A 569 -3.99 -9.84 -24.85
CA THR A 569 -4.57 -10.45 -26.06
C THR A 569 -5.42 -11.70 -25.78
N HIS A 570 -5.15 -12.40 -24.67
CA HIS A 570 -5.86 -13.61 -24.24
C HIS A 570 -6.35 -13.45 -22.79
N PRO A 571 -7.47 -12.75 -22.57
CA PRO A 571 -8.01 -12.53 -21.23
C PRO A 571 -8.63 -13.80 -20.66
N LEU A 572 -8.56 -13.96 -19.34
CA LEU A 572 -9.25 -15.03 -18.63
C LEU A 572 -10.76 -14.73 -18.57
N CYS A 573 -11.58 -15.77 -18.59
CA CYS A 573 -13.04 -15.68 -18.48
C CYS A 573 -13.53 -16.77 -17.50
N TYR A 574 -14.82 -16.77 -17.15
CA TYR A 574 -15.45 -17.95 -16.57
C TYR A 574 -15.74 -19.01 -17.64
N ASP A 575 -16.03 -20.23 -17.18
CA ASP A 575 -16.33 -21.37 -18.02
C ASP A 575 -17.73 -21.21 -18.61
N GLY A 576 -17.79 -20.96 -19.92
CA GLY A 576 -19.04 -20.69 -20.64
C GLY A 576 -18.79 -19.93 -21.94
N ILE A 577 -19.52 -20.29 -23.00
CA ILE A 577 -19.50 -19.55 -24.27
C ILE A 577 -20.75 -18.68 -24.32
N LEU A 578 -20.57 -17.39 -24.07
CA LEU A 578 -21.57 -16.37 -24.36
C LEU A 578 -21.57 -16.05 -25.86
N PRO A 579 -22.75 -15.96 -26.52
CA PRO A 579 -22.82 -15.60 -27.94
C PRO A 579 -22.34 -14.16 -28.18
N ASN A 580 -22.54 -13.26 -27.21
CA ASN A 580 -22.19 -11.85 -27.32
C ASN A 580 -20.93 -11.52 -26.47
N PRO A 581 -19.83 -11.08 -27.11
CA PRO A 581 -18.60 -10.74 -26.41
C PRO A 581 -18.75 -9.54 -25.44
N LEU A 582 -19.74 -8.67 -25.58
CA LEU A 582 -19.94 -7.51 -24.71
C LEU A 582 -20.44 -7.87 -23.31
N TYR A 583 -21.11 -9.02 -23.17
CA TYR A 583 -21.68 -9.47 -21.90
C TYR A 583 -20.79 -10.47 -21.17
N ARG A 584 -19.71 -10.91 -21.81
CA ARG A 584 -18.70 -11.78 -21.21
C ARG A 584 -17.75 -10.98 -20.33
N LEU A 585 -17.65 -11.36 -19.07
CA LEU A 585 -16.72 -10.84 -18.10
C LEU A 585 -15.30 -11.36 -18.38
N ARG A 586 -14.36 -10.44 -18.44
CA ARG A 586 -12.95 -10.71 -18.76
C ARG A 586 -12.04 -10.28 -17.62
N PHE A 587 -11.00 -11.05 -17.37
CA PHE A 587 -10.09 -10.85 -16.24
C PHE A 587 -8.64 -10.80 -16.68
N CYS A 588 -7.87 -9.87 -16.10
CA CYS A 588 -6.44 -9.70 -16.39
C CYS A 588 -5.54 -10.70 -15.66
N SER A 589 -6.06 -11.43 -14.66
CA SER A 589 -5.31 -12.40 -13.87
C SER A 589 -6.22 -13.43 -13.19
N LEU A 590 -5.64 -14.56 -12.79
CA LEU A 590 -6.35 -15.61 -12.06
C LEU A 590 -6.84 -15.08 -10.70
N ILE A 591 -6.08 -14.20 -10.06
CA ILE A 591 -6.44 -13.53 -8.80
C ILE A 591 -7.71 -12.70 -9.00
N CYS A 592 -7.77 -11.84 -10.01
CA CYS A 592 -8.97 -11.06 -10.29
C CYS A 592 -10.20 -11.94 -10.55
N ARG A 593 -10.03 -13.04 -11.29
CA ARG A 593 -11.14 -13.98 -11.59
C ARG A 593 -11.63 -14.69 -10.33
N SER A 594 -10.72 -15.19 -9.50
CA SER A 594 -11.09 -15.96 -8.31
C SER A 594 -11.76 -15.09 -7.25
N VAL A 595 -11.21 -13.90 -6.98
CA VAL A 595 -11.77 -12.94 -6.02
C VAL A 595 -13.14 -12.43 -6.51
N ALA A 596 -13.28 -12.13 -7.80
CA ALA A 596 -14.54 -11.69 -8.38
C ALA A 596 -15.69 -12.70 -8.21
N ALA A 597 -15.40 -14.00 -8.33
CA ALA A 597 -16.40 -15.04 -8.10
C ALA A 597 -16.67 -15.23 -6.60
N ARG A 598 -15.61 -15.49 -5.83
CA ARG A 598 -15.71 -15.89 -4.42
C ARG A 598 -16.30 -14.79 -3.54
N ASP A 599 -15.81 -13.56 -3.69
CA ASP A 599 -16.09 -12.48 -2.74
C ASP A 599 -17.20 -11.53 -3.27
N TRP A 600 -17.41 -11.49 -4.59
CA TRP A 600 -18.32 -10.53 -5.24
C TRP A 600 -19.39 -11.14 -6.13
N ARG A 601 -19.40 -12.47 -6.30
CA ARG A 601 -20.42 -13.23 -7.05
C ARG A 601 -20.63 -12.77 -8.49
N LEU A 602 -19.56 -12.32 -9.16
CA LEU A 602 -19.66 -11.85 -10.55
C LEU A 602 -19.93 -12.98 -11.56
N ASP A 603 -19.64 -14.22 -11.18
CA ASP A 603 -20.06 -15.43 -11.89
C ASP A 603 -21.59 -15.55 -11.96
N GLN A 604 -22.31 -15.21 -10.88
CA GLN A 604 -23.78 -15.23 -10.85
C GLN A 604 -24.40 -14.16 -11.75
N GLU A 605 -23.75 -12.99 -11.86
CA GLU A 605 -24.14 -11.97 -12.84
C GLU A 605 -23.96 -12.49 -14.26
N GLU A 606 -22.79 -13.01 -14.61
CA GLU A 606 -22.52 -13.48 -15.97
C GLU A 606 -23.50 -14.59 -16.36
N GLN A 607 -23.80 -15.52 -15.44
CA GLN A 607 -24.76 -16.59 -15.67
C GLN A 607 -26.18 -16.03 -15.90
N ALA A 608 -26.64 -15.09 -15.08
CA ALA A 608 -27.97 -14.48 -15.24
C ALA A 608 -28.10 -13.74 -16.58
N ILE A 609 -27.08 -12.99 -16.99
CA ILE A 609 -27.06 -12.32 -18.31
C ILE A 609 -27.02 -13.35 -19.43
N SER A 610 -26.21 -14.40 -19.30
CA SER A 610 -26.13 -15.48 -20.30
C SER A 610 -27.49 -16.13 -20.53
N ASN A 611 -28.19 -16.50 -19.45
CA ASN A 611 -29.50 -17.12 -19.53
C ASN A 611 -30.54 -16.16 -20.11
N LEU A 612 -30.53 -14.89 -19.70
CA LEU A 612 -31.41 -13.86 -20.25
C LEU A 612 -31.18 -13.65 -21.75
N CYS A 613 -29.92 -13.58 -22.20
CA CYS A 613 -29.57 -13.40 -23.60
C CYS A 613 -29.89 -14.61 -24.48
N GLN A 614 -29.96 -15.82 -23.90
CA GLN A 614 -30.40 -17.03 -24.60
C GLN A 614 -31.93 -17.19 -24.62
N SER A 615 -32.66 -16.35 -23.89
CA SER A 615 -34.13 -16.37 -23.88
C SER A 615 -34.72 -15.62 -25.08
N ASN A 616 -35.99 -15.88 -25.38
CA ASN A 616 -36.76 -15.12 -26.38
C ASN A 616 -37.01 -13.65 -25.98
N HIS A 617 -36.61 -13.23 -24.78
CA HIS A 617 -36.84 -11.90 -24.21
C HIS A 617 -35.53 -11.13 -23.98
N ALA A 618 -34.46 -11.48 -24.69
CA ALA A 618 -33.17 -10.81 -24.57
C ALA A 618 -33.29 -9.30 -24.86
N PRO A 619 -32.82 -8.42 -23.94
CA PRO A 619 -32.82 -7.00 -24.21
C PRO A 619 -31.79 -6.67 -25.31
N PRO A 620 -32.02 -5.64 -26.14
CA PRO A 620 -31.05 -5.22 -27.15
C PRO A 620 -29.74 -4.74 -26.51
N LYS A 621 -29.83 -4.15 -25.30
CA LYS A 621 -28.70 -3.60 -24.56
C LYS A 621 -28.90 -3.77 -23.05
N VAL A 622 -27.88 -4.30 -22.35
CA VAL A 622 -27.85 -4.36 -20.89
C VAL A 622 -27.08 -3.15 -20.33
N LEU A 623 -27.81 -2.23 -19.70
CA LEU A 623 -27.25 -0.99 -19.16
C LEU A 623 -26.39 -1.23 -17.91
N SER A 624 -25.31 -0.46 -17.73
CA SER A 624 -24.46 -0.55 -16.53
C SER A 624 -25.23 -0.34 -15.22
N THR A 625 -26.23 0.56 -15.23
CA THR A 625 -27.15 0.80 -14.10
C THR A 625 -27.96 -0.46 -13.74
N ALA A 626 -28.39 -1.24 -14.73
CA ALA A 626 -29.12 -2.49 -14.49
C ALA A 626 -28.23 -3.53 -13.83
N ILE A 627 -26.99 -3.69 -14.29
CA ILE A 627 -26.03 -4.61 -13.68
C ILE A 627 -25.70 -4.19 -12.24
N LEU A 628 -25.44 -2.91 -12.01
CA LEU A 628 -25.14 -2.40 -10.68
C LEU A 628 -26.32 -2.63 -9.72
N LEU A 629 -27.55 -2.38 -10.19
CA LEU A 629 -28.76 -2.66 -9.43
C LEU A 629 -28.94 -4.16 -9.16
N TYR A 630 -28.66 -5.03 -10.13
CA TYR A 630 -28.69 -6.47 -9.92
C TYR A 630 -27.68 -6.92 -8.86
N ARG A 631 -26.42 -6.44 -8.91
CA ARG A 631 -25.40 -6.70 -7.87
C ARG A 631 -25.87 -6.28 -6.48
N ILE A 632 -26.51 -5.12 -6.39
CA ILE A 632 -27.12 -4.63 -5.15
C ILE A 632 -28.23 -5.59 -4.67
N LEU A 633 -29.05 -6.14 -5.57
CA LEU A 633 -30.13 -7.09 -5.25
C LEU A 633 -29.65 -8.49 -4.85
N LEU A 634 -28.41 -8.86 -5.17
CA LEU A 634 -27.78 -10.08 -4.64
C LEU A 634 -27.42 -9.97 -3.15
N ILE A 635 -27.39 -8.74 -2.61
CA ILE A 635 -27.05 -8.49 -1.21
C ILE A 635 -28.32 -8.59 -0.34
N PRO A 636 -28.29 -9.39 0.76
CA PRO A 636 -29.41 -9.50 1.70
C PRO A 636 -29.89 -8.13 2.20
N ARG A 637 -31.20 -7.96 2.38
CA ARG A 637 -31.81 -6.68 2.77
C ARG A 637 -31.34 -6.16 4.13
N ASP A 638 -31.03 -7.06 5.06
CA ASP A 638 -30.57 -6.79 6.41
C ASP A 638 -29.05 -6.56 6.52
N ALA A 639 -28.31 -6.73 5.42
CA ALA A 639 -26.88 -6.48 5.41
C ALA A 639 -26.57 -4.98 5.59
N GLU A 640 -25.50 -4.67 6.32
CA GLU A 640 -25.03 -3.30 6.56
C GLU A 640 -24.88 -2.46 5.27
N ILE A 641 -24.46 -3.10 4.18
CA ILE A 641 -24.34 -2.46 2.86
C ILE A 641 -25.69 -1.90 2.37
N ARG A 642 -26.80 -2.60 2.61
CA ARG A 642 -28.13 -2.15 2.21
C ARG A 642 -28.59 -0.94 3.00
N THR A 643 -28.36 -0.92 4.31
CA THR A 643 -28.60 0.25 5.15
C THR A 643 -27.83 1.46 4.64
N LYS A 644 -26.54 1.30 4.30
CA LYS A 644 -25.71 2.37 3.71
C LYS A 644 -26.26 2.90 2.40
N ILE A 645 -26.77 2.02 1.52
CA ILE A 645 -27.40 2.42 0.26
C ILE A 645 -28.69 3.22 0.53
N ASP A 646 -29.50 2.79 1.49
CA ASP A 646 -30.76 3.47 1.81
C ASP A 646 -30.55 4.86 2.41
N GLU A 647 -29.41 5.09 3.08
CA GLU A 647 -28.96 6.39 3.59
C GLU A 647 -28.49 7.40 2.53
N LEU A 648 -28.21 6.93 1.30
CA LEU A 648 -27.79 7.79 0.19
C LEU A 648 -28.90 8.75 -0.25
N GLN A 649 -28.49 9.86 -0.85
CA GLN A 649 -29.40 10.93 -1.27
C GLN A 649 -30.40 10.41 -2.31
N SER A 650 -31.68 10.78 -2.15
CA SER A 650 -32.75 10.55 -3.13
C SER A 650 -33.26 11.88 -3.71
N ILE A 651 -33.98 11.83 -4.84
CA ILE A 651 -34.60 13.03 -5.41
C ILE A 651 -35.50 13.71 -4.35
N PRO A 652 -35.40 15.04 -4.15
CA PRO A 652 -36.29 15.78 -3.25
C PRO A 652 -37.77 15.59 -3.65
N ARG A 653 -38.68 15.45 -2.67
CA ARG A 653 -40.13 15.44 -2.96
C ARG A 653 -40.55 16.78 -3.58
N LEU A 654 -41.35 16.71 -4.65
CA LEU A 654 -41.75 17.83 -5.53
C LEU A 654 -42.43 19.00 -4.81
N ASP A 655 -42.90 18.80 -3.58
CA ASP A 655 -43.74 19.74 -2.82
C ASP A 655 -43.04 21.09 -2.51
N HIS A 656 -41.71 21.17 -2.62
CA HIS A 656 -40.92 22.38 -2.33
C HIS A 656 -40.53 23.20 -3.57
N PHE A 657 -40.70 22.67 -4.78
CA PHE A 657 -40.42 23.38 -6.03
C PHE A 657 -41.75 23.60 -6.75
N GLY A 658 -42.20 24.85 -6.83
CA GLY A 658 -43.49 25.24 -7.41
C GLY A 658 -43.80 24.52 -8.73
N SER A 659 -45.10 24.31 -8.96
CA SER A 659 -45.80 23.44 -9.91
C SER A 659 -45.42 23.45 -11.41
N ASN A 660 -44.27 23.98 -11.81
CA ASN A 660 -43.86 24.16 -13.20
C ASN A 660 -42.66 23.29 -13.66
N LEU A 661 -42.19 22.35 -12.83
CA LEU A 661 -41.11 21.44 -13.24
C LEU A 661 -41.61 19.99 -13.32
N GLN A 662 -42.17 19.63 -14.48
CA GLN A 662 -42.27 18.23 -14.90
C GLN A 662 -40.84 17.69 -15.16
N PHE A 663 -40.16 17.23 -14.11
CA PHE A 663 -38.75 16.80 -14.17
C PHE A 663 -38.52 15.41 -14.78
N GLU A 664 -39.55 14.57 -14.90
CA GLU A 664 -39.46 13.35 -15.69
C GLU A 664 -39.77 13.65 -17.16
N GLY A 665 -38.77 14.16 -17.90
CA GLY A 665 -38.85 14.11 -19.36
C GLY A 665 -39.08 12.67 -19.83
N GLU A 666 -39.85 12.48 -20.90
CA GLU A 666 -40.25 11.15 -21.40
C GLU A 666 -39.05 10.18 -21.56
N SER A 667 -37.89 10.70 -21.99
CA SER A 667 -36.61 9.98 -22.07
C SER A 667 -36.18 9.30 -20.76
N ASN A 668 -36.32 9.97 -19.61
CA ASN A 668 -35.91 9.45 -18.30
C ASN A 668 -36.83 8.33 -17.81
N LYS A 669 -38.10 8.37 -18.21
CA LYS A 669 -39.08 7.34 -17.87
C LYS A 669 -38.78 6.03 -18.61
N TYR A 670 -38.56 6.09 -19.92
CA TYR A 670 -38.23 4.91 -20.73
C TYR A 670 -36.89 4.27 -20.32
N HIS A 671 -35.89 5.08 -19.92
CA HIS A 671 -34.63 4.56 -19.38
C HIS A 671 -34.87 3.73 -18.10
N SER A 672 -35.63 4.29 -17.15
CA SER A 672 -35.88 3.63 -15.86
C SER A 672 -36.70 2.35 -16.03
N GLU A 673 -37.69 2.36 -16.92
CA GLU A 673 -38.47 1.16 -17.26
C GLU A 673 -37.60 0.09 -17.92
N GLY A 674 -36.71 0.46 -18.84
CA GLY A 674 -35.75 -0.46 -19.45
C GLY A 674 -34.79 -1.10 -18.43
N VAL A 675 -34.30 -0.33 -17.46
CA VAL A 675 -33.48 -0.85 -16.34
C VAL A 675 -34.27 -1.85 -15.51
N ILE A 676 -35.51 -1.52 -15.12
CA ILE A 676 -36.38 -2.39 -14.31
C ILE A 676 -36.63 -3.72 -15.03
N VAL A 677 -37.04 -3.68 -16.29
CA VAL A 677 -37.32 -4.90 -17.08
C VAL A 677 -36.08 -5.77 -17.20
N THR A 678 -34.92 -5.16 -17.45
CA THR A 678 -33.65 -5.89 -17.55
C THR A 678 -33.29 -6.59 -16.24
N VAL A 679 -33.40 -5.89 -15.11
CA VAL A 679 -33.07 -6.46 -13.78
C VAL A 679 -34.06 -7.55 -13.36
N MET A 680 -35.35 -7.36 -13.62
CA MET A 680 -36.36 -8.40 -13.37
C MET A 680 -36.10 -9.64 -14.23
N GLY A 681 -35.72 -9.44 -15.50
CA GLY A 681 -35.27 -10.52 -16.37
C GLY A 681 -34.06 -11.25 -15.80
N MET A 682 -33.01 -10.52 -15.40
CA MET A 682 -31.83 -11.12 -14.78
C MET A 682 -32.19 -11.97 -13.55
N ILE A 683 -33.04 -11.46 -12.65
CA ILE A 683 -33.51 -12.21 -11.46
C ILE A 683 -34.35 -13.44 -11.83
N GLN A 684 -35.16 -13.35 -12.88
CA GLN A 684 -35.96 -14.48 -13.35
C GLN A 684 -35.09 -15.60 -13.92
N TYR A 685 -33.97 -15.25 -14.56
CA TYR A 685 -33.06 -16.18 -15.22
C TYR A 685 -31.80 -16.52 -14.40
N SER A 686 -31.70 -16.04 -13.16
CA SER A 686 -30.71 -16.49 -12.18
C SER A 686 -30.92 -17.96 -11.81
N ASP A 687 -29.88 -18.61 -11.29
CA ASP A 687 -29.98 -19.96 -10.71
C ASP A 687 -31.08 -20.02 -9.62
N PRO A 688 -31.85 -21.12 -9.50
CA PRO A 688 -32.93 -21.24 -8.51
C PRO A 688 -32.47 -20.98 -7.07
N SER A 689 -31.25 -21.36 -6.71
CA SER A 689 -30.69 -21.11 -5.38
C SER A 689 -30.47 -19.62 -5.10
N VAL A 690 -30.07 -18.87 -6.13
CA VAL A 690 -29.92 -17.41 -6.08
C VAL A 690 -31.28 -16.74 -6.10
N GLN A 691 -32.20 -17.18 -6.96
CA GLN A 691 -33.55 -16.62 -7.07
C GLN A 691 -34.32 -16.69 -5.74
N GLY A 692 -34.19 -17.80 -4.99
CA GLY A 692 -34.81 -17.95 -3.67
C GLY A 692 -34.20 -17.06 -2.58
N SER A 693 -33.00 -16.53 -2.80
CA SER A 693 -32.30 -15.63 -1.85
C SER A 693 -32.56 -14.14 -2.11
N ILE A 694 -33.08 -13.78 -3.30
CA ILE A 694 -33.38 -12.39 -3.65
C ILE A 694 -34.83 -12.06 -3.23
N ASP A 695 -34.97 -11.11 -2.31
CA ASP A 695 -36.28 -10.56 -1.95
C ASP A 695 -36.82 -9.68 -3.09
N ARG A 696 -37.77 -10.22 -3.88
CA ARG A 696 -38.36 -9.58 -5.06
C ARG A 696 -38.89 -8.18 -4.71
N PRO A 697 -38.21 -7.11 -5.14
CA PRO A 697 -38.59 -5.74 -4.78
C PRO A 697 -39.84 -5.29 -5.55
N SER A 698 -40.62 -4.39 -4.97
CA SER A 698 -41.70 -3.71 -5.70
C SER A 698 -41.13 -2.78 -6.78
N LYS A 699 -41.96 -2.39 -7.74
CA LYS A 699 -41.57 -1.41 -8.77
C LYS A 699 -41.11 -0.10 -8.13
N GLU A 700 -41.79 0.35 -7.07
CA GLU A 700 -41.48 1.56 -6.33
C GLU A 700 -40.11 1.46 -5.65
N CYS A 701 -39.80 0.32 -5.04
CA CYS A 701 -38.49 0.07 -4.44
C CYS A 701 -37.37 0.13 -5.49
N LEU A 702 -37.56 -0.51 -6.65
CA LEU A 702 -36.60 -0.46 -7.76
C LEU A 702 -36.41 0.97 -8.27
N SER A 703 -37.49 1.72 -8.47
CA SER A 703 -37.42 3.13 -8.90
C SER A 703 -36.62 3.99 -7.91
N GLN A 704 -36.83 3.81 -6.61
CA GLN A 704 -36.05 4.53 -5.59
C GLN A 704 -34.56 4.16 -5.61
N LEU A 705 -34.23 2.88 -5.77
CA LEU A 705 -32.84 2.44 -5.89
C LEU A 705 -32.17 2.97 -7.15
N ILE A 706 -32.88 2.99 -8.29
CA ILE A 706 -32.37 3.57 -9.54
C ILE A 706 -32.07 5.06 -9.35
N GLN A 707 -32.96 5.81 -8.69
CA GLN A 707 -32.73 7.22 -8.39
C GLN A 707 -31.50 7.43 -7.51
N ARG A 708 -31.34 6.65 -6.44
CA ARG A 708 -30.16 6.71 -5.57
C ARG A 708 -28.88 6.38 -6.33
N ILE A 709 -28.87 5.33 -7.15
CA ILE A 709 -27.72 4.98 -8.00
C ILE A 709 -27.37 6.16 -8.91
N ARG A 710 -28.34 6.70 -9.64
CA ARG A 710 -28.10 7.78 -10.61
C ARG A 710 -27.51 9.04 -10.00
N ILE A 711 -27.95 9.43 -8.81
CA ILE A 711 -27.53 10.68 -8.17
C ILE A 711 -26.20 10.53 -7.44
N ASN A 712 -25.93 9.36 -6.89
CA ASN A 712 -24.77 9.15 -6.03
C ASN A 712 -23.61 8.45 -6.74
N SER A 713 -23.83 7.75 -7.86
CA SER A 713 -22.74 7.01 -8.52
C SER A 713 -21.60 7.91 -9.00
N PHE A 714 -20.38 7.52 -8.66
CA PHE A 714 -19.18 8.10 -9.24
C PHE A 714 -18.93 7.49 -10.62
N SER A 715 -18.51 8.33 -11.56
CA SER A 715 -17.83 7.87 -12.77
C SER A 715 -16.38 7.57 -12.42
N LEU A 716 -15.97 6.31 -12.59
CA LEU A 716 -14.61 5.85 -12.36
C LEU A 716 -13.78 6.24 -13.58
N CYS A 717 -12.97 7.28 -13.44
CA CYS A 717 -12.20 7.83 -14.55
C CYS A 717 -10.69 7.59 -14.39
N ASP A 718 -9.98 7.62 -15.51
CA ASP A 718 -8.52 7.72 -15.53
C ASP A 718 -8.02 9.15 -15.26
N GLY A 719 -6.70 9.33 -15.39
CA GLY A 719 -6.05 10.63 -15.23
C GLY A 719 -6.44 11.67 -16.26
N GLU A 720 -7.10 11.29 -17.36
CA GLU A 720 -7.62 12.17 -18.39
C GLU A 720 -9.15 12.35 -18.29
N PHE A 721 -9.75 11.93 -17.17
CA PHE A 721 -11.19 11.95 -16.92
C PHE A 721 -12.05 11.07 -17.85
N VAL A 722 -11.45 10.15 -18.58
CA VAL A 722 -12.19 9.19 -19.41
C VAL A 722 -12.87 8.17 -18.50
N SER A 723 -14.20 8.09 -18.58
CA SER A 723 -15.00 7.21 -17.73
C SER A 723 -14.91 5.74 -18.17
N TYR A 724 -14.38 4.89 -17.29
CA TYR A 724 -14.30 3.45 -17.48
C TYR A 724 -15.55 2.72 -17.00
N GLY A 725 -16.20 3.22 -15.95
CA GLY A 725 -17.38 2.61 -15.37
C GLY A 725 -18.01 3.44 -14.26
N VAL A 726 -18.91 2.81 -13.51
CA VAL A 726 -19.69 3.45 -12.44
C VAL A 726 -19.64 2.66 -11.14
N GLY A 727 -19.62 3.35 -10.00
CA GLY A 727 -19.56 2.73 -8.67
C GLY A 727 -20.13 3.61 -7.55
N LEU A 728 -20.41 3.00 -6.39
CA LEU A 728 -20.92 3.67 -5.18
C LEU A 728 -19.88 3.56 -4.07
N TYR A 729 -19.57 4.68 -3.41
CA TYR A 729 -18.44 4.81 -2.49
C TYR A 729 -18.90 5.53 -1.22
N TYR A 730 -19.23 4.76 -0.18
CA TYR A 730 -19.69 5.30 1.09
C TYR A 730 -18.54 5.43 2.08
N PRO A 731 -18.39 6.56 2.81
CA PRO A 731 -19.29 7.72 2.86
C PRO A 731 -18.96 8.83 1.85
N ALA A 732 -18.04 8.63 0.91
CA ALA A 732 -17.61 9.63 -0.08
C ALA A 732 -18.77 10.23 -0.90
N ASN A 733 -19.87 9.50 -1.07
CA ASN A 733 -21.09 9.98 -1.73
C ASN A 733 -21.70 11.24 -1.09
N PHE A 734 -21.35 11.58 0.16
CA PHE A 734 -21.79 12.81 0.82
C PHE A 734 -20.88 14.02 0.57
N MET A 735 -19.84 13.92 -0.27
CA MET A 735 -19.09 15.11 -0.69
C MET A 735 -19.95 15.91 -1.66
N ASN A 736 -20.45 17.07 -1.23
CA ASN A 736 -21.26 17.94 -2.06
C ASN A 736 -20.45 18.62 -3.17
N HIS A 737 -21.18 19.19 -4.11
CA HIS A 737 -20.61 19.96 -5.20
C HIS A 737 -20.16 21.36 -4.78
N SER A 738 -19.03 21.82 -5.34
CA SER A 738 -18.70 23.23 -5.52
C SER A 738 -18.02 23.44 -6.88
N CYS A 739 -18.31 24.55 -7.59
CA CYS A 739 -17.54 24.91 -8.78
C CYS A 739 -16.14 25.45 -8.44
N ARG A 740 -15.85 25.65 -7.15
CA ARG A 740 -14.52 25.86 -6.58
C ARG A 740 -14.30 24.80 -5.50
N PRO A 741 -14.06 23.54 -5.88
CA PRO A 741 -13.92 22.46 -4.92
C PRO A 741 -12.59 22.56 -4.20
N ASN A 742 -12.56 22.10 -2.95
CA ASN A 742 -11.36 22.09 -2.10
C ASN A 742 -10.74 20.70 -2.00
N ALA A 743 -11.33 19.68 -2.62
CA ALA A 743 -10.80 18.33 -2.76
C ALA A 743 -10.91 17.82 -4.20
N ILE A 744 -10.06 16.86 -4.55
CA ILE A 744 -10.05 16.17 -5.84
C ILE A 744 -10.18 14.65 -5.64
N GLN A 745 -11.06 14.03 -6.42
CA GLN A 745 -11.23 12.58 -6.48
C GLN A 745 -10.36 11.95 -7.57
N THR A 746 -9.70 10.84 -7.27
CA THR A 746 -8.93 10.01 -8.22
C THR A 746 -9.25 8.54 -7.99
N PHE A 747 -9.04 7.69 -8.99
CA PHE A 747 -9.30 6.25 -8.90
C PHE A 747 -8.02 5.45 -9.16
N LEU A 748 -7.80 4.41 -8.36
CA LEU A 748 -6.72 3.45 -8.56
C LEU A 748 -7.26 2.13 -9.10
N PHE A 749 -6.60 1.63 -10.14
CA PHE A 749 -6.96 0.39 -10.85
C PHE A 749 -5.88 -0.67 -10.64
N LEU A 750 -5.79 -1.19 -9.41
CA LEU A 750 -4.74 -2.13 -9.02
C LEU A 750 -5.16 -3.59 -9.23
N ARG A 751 -4.26 -4.39 -9.81
CA ARG A 751 -4.51 -5.82 -10.05
C ARG A 751 -4.85 -6.54 -8.73
N GLY A 752 -5.93 -7.31 -8.74
CA GLY A 752 -6.40 -8.08 -7.58
C GLY A 752 -7.24 -7.27 -6.58
N GLN A 753 -7.49 -5.99 -6.84
CA GLN A 753 -8.33 -5.12 -6.01
C GLN A 753 -9.45 -4.49 -6.86
N LEU A 754 -10.55 -4.11 -6.21
CA LEU A 754 -11.58 -3.29 -6.86
C LEU A 754 -11.06 -1.85 -7.04
N PRO A 755 -11.61 -1.11 -8.03
CA PRO A 755 -11.27 0.30 -8.20
C PRO A 755 -11.49 1.09 -6.92
N SER A 756 -10.41 1.65 -6.39
CA SER A 756 -10.40 2.34 -5.10
C SER A 756 -10.46 3.85 -5.32
N LEU A 757 -11.38 4.52 -4.64
CA LEU A 757 -11.48 5.98 -4.67
C LEU A 757 -10.43 6.58 -3.73
N HIS A 758 -9.77 7.64 -4.18
CA HIS A 758 -8.83 8.43 -3.40
C HIS A 758 -9.27 9.89 -3.43
N VAL A 759 -9.25 10.54 -2.28
CA VAL A 759 -9.63 11.95 -2.16
C VAL A 759 -8.45 12.72 -1.58
N THR A 760 -8.00 13.76 -2.27
CA THR A 760 -6.87 14.59 -1.83
C THR A 760 -7.32 16.04 -1.68
N ALA A 761 -6.90 16.71 -0.61
CA ALA A 761 -7.15 18.13 -0.42
C ALA A 761 -6.44 18.95 -1.50
N PHE A 762 -7.20 19.70 -2.31
CA PHE A 762 -6.67 20.56 -3.37
C PHE A 762 -6.30 21.96 -2.86
N GLU A 763 -7.01 22.41 -1.83
CA GLU A 763 -6.73 23.63 -1.05
C GLU A 763 -6.64 23.27 0.43
N GLU A 764 -6.27 24.24 1.28
CA GLU A 764 -6.40 24.06 2.74
C GLU A 764 -7.89 23.98 3.12
N ILE A 765 -8.24 23.04 3.99
CA ILE A 765 -9.61 22.83 4.47
C ILE A 765 -9.61 23.02 5.99
N ARG A 766 -10.34 24.00 6.49
CA ARG A 766 -10.42 24.28 7.93
C ARG A 766 -11.32 23.27 8.63
N SER A 767 -11.10 23.07 9.93
CA SER A 767 -12.02 22.31 10.77
C SER A 767 -13.46 22.82 10.62
N HIS A 768 -14.42 21.89 10.55
CA HIS A 768 -15.84 22.08 10.28
C HIS A 768 -16.20 22.68 8.91
N GLN A 769 -15.22 22.90 8.03
CA GLN A 769 -15.48 23.25 6.64
C GLN A 769 -15.94 22.01 5.85
N GLU A 770 -16.88 22.22 4.93
CA GLU A 770 -17.36 21.18 4.02
C GLU A 770 -16.26 20.75 3.03
N ILE A 771 -16.16 19.45 2.82
CA ILE A 771 -15.27 18.84 1.82
C ILE A 771 -16.08 18.70 0.53
N CYS A 772 -15.75 19.51 -0.46
CA CYS A 772 -16.46 19.61 -1.72
C CYS A 772 -15.60 19.11 -2.89
N ILE A 773 -16.23 18.38 -3.79
CA ILE A 773 -15.68 17.99 -5.10
C ILE A 773 -16.45 18.66 -6.24
N SER A 774 -15.98 18.54 -7.47
CA SER A 774 -16.77 18.95 -8.63
C SER A 774 -17.53 17.78 -9.24
N TYR A 775 -18.79 18.02 -9.62
CA TYR A 775 -19.66 17.07 -10.31
C TYR A 775 -19.74 17.35 -11.83
N THR A 776 -19.14 18.46 -12.26
CA THR A 776 -19.12 18.97 -13.63
C THR A 776 -17.71 19.49 -13.95
N ASP A 777 -17.39 19.74 -15.21
CA ASP A 777 -16.15 20.40 -15.59
C ASP A 777 -16.17 21.88 -15.14
N THR A 778 -15.31 22.25 -14.20
CA THR A 778 -15.25 23.63 -13.71
C THR A 778 -14.65 24.59 -14.74
N SER A 779 -14.03 24.09 -15.81
CA SER A 779 -13.47 24.91 -16.89
C SER A 779 -14.54 25.54 -17.80
N CYS A 780 -15.73 24.94 -17.89
CA CYS A 780 -16.80 25.44 -18.73
C CYS A 780 -17.52 26.66 -18.14
N PRO A 781 -18.20 27.49 -18.97
CA PRO A 781 -19.00 28.61 -18.51
C PRO A 781 -20.16 28.21 -17.57
N THR A 782 -20.62 29.18 -16.80
CA THR A 782 -21.56 28.99 -15.69
C THR A 782 -22.92 28.46 -16.15
N HIS A 783 -23.43 28.87 -17.32
CA HIS A 783 -24.70 28.34 -17.82
C HIS A 783 -24.63 26.85 -18.15
N ILE A 784 -23.50 26.39 -18.69
CA ILE A 784 -23.28 24.97 -18.99
C ILE A 784 -23.20 24.19 -17.68
N ARG A 785 -22.44 24.68 -16.69
CA ARG A 785 -22.37 24.05 -15.35
C ARG A 785 -23.75 23.96 -14.70
N GLN A 786 -24.51 25.06 -14.67
CA GLN A 786 -25.85 25.08 -14.07
C GLN A 786 -26.83 24.16 -14.80
N GLU A 787 -26.78 24.11 -16.13
CA GLU A 787 -27.59 23.20 -16.93
C GLU A 787 -27.31 21.74 -16.58
N GLN A 788 -26.03 21.36 -16.55
CA GLN A 788 -25.60 20.00 -16.20
C GLN A 788 -25.98 19.63 -14.77
N LEU A 789 -25.79 20.53 -13.80
CA LEU A 789 -26.15 20.30 -12.40
C LEU A 789 -27.67 20.16 -12.22
N ARG A 790 -28.46 21.01 -12.88
CA ARG A 790 -29.91 20.94 -12.82
C ARG A 790 -30.46 19.67 -13.49
N SER A 791 -29.90 19.27 -14.62
CA SER A 791 -30.37 18.12 -15.40
C SER A 791 -29.93 16.78 -14.83
N ASN A 792 -28.75 16.70 -14.20
CA ASN A 792 -28.21 15.44 -13.66
C ASN A 792 -28.39 15.28 -12.14
N TYR A 793 -28.40 16.39 -11.38
CA TYR A 793 -28.40 16.39 -9.91
C TYR A 793 -29.54 17.22 -9.28
N PHE A 794 -30.39 17.85 -10.09
CA PHE A 794 -31.64 18.50 -9.64
C PHE A 794 -31.46 19.67 -8.66
N PHE A 795 -30.34 20.41 -8.73
CA PHE A 795 -30.14 21.63 -7.94
C PHE A 795 -29.45 22.74 -8.74
N ASN A 796 -29.56 23.98 -8.24
CA ASN A 796 -28.83 25.14 -8.77
C ASN A 796 -27.67 25.49 -7.82
N CYS A 797 -26.45 25.58 -8.35
CA CYS A 797 -25.28 25.87 -7.54
C CYS A 797 -25.17 27.38 -7.23
N GLN A 798 -24.92 27.73 -5.96
CA GLN A 798 -24.81 29.14 -5.53
C GLN A 798 -23.41 29.51 -5.02
N CYS A 799 -22.38 28.71 -5.33
CA CYS A 799 -21.01 28.99 -4.90
C CYS A 799 -20.44 30.26 -5.56
N ASP A 800 -19.38 30.82 -4.96
CA ASP A 800 -18.74 32.06 -5.42
C ASP A 800 -18.33 32.02 -6.90
N ALA A 801 -17.88 30.86 -7.39
CA ALA A 801 -17.49 30.70 -8.79
C ALA A 801 -18.68 30.80 -9.78
N CYS A 802 -19.91 30.50 -9.36
CA CYS A 802 -21.10 30.72 -10.18
C CYS A 802 -21.53 32.20 -10.21
N ASN A 803 -21.11 32.99 -9.22
CA ASN A 803 -21.41 34.41 -9.12
C ASN A 803 -20.29 35.31 -9.70
N ASP A 804 -19.14 34.72 -10.06
CA ASP A 804 -18.01 35.44 -10.66
C ASP A 804 -18.21 35.69 -12.18
N ILE A 805 -18.89 36.80 -12.49
CA ILE A 805 -19.16 37.27 -13.86
C ILE A 805 -17.87 37.53 -14.64
N GLN A 806 -16.77 37.93 -13.98
CA GLN A 806 -15.51 38.26 -14.66
C GLN A 806 -14.83 36.99 -15.18
N THR A 807 -14.78 35.95 -14.36
CA THR A 807 -14.28 34.63 -14.77
C THR A 807 -15.19 34.02 -15.83
N ASP A 808 -16.52 34.14 -15.68
CA ASP A 808 -17.46 33.62 -16.69
C ASP A 808 -17.28 34.30 -18.06
N THR A 809 -17.12 35.63 -18.05
CA THR A 809 -16.82 36.41 -19.26
C THR A 809 -15.55 35.93 -19.96
N ARG A 810 -14.50 35.59 -19.19
CA ARG A 810 -13.25 35.07 -19.75
C ARG A 810 -13.43 33.71 -20.40
N LYS A 811 -14.17 32.81 -19.72
CA LYS A 811 -14.47 31.45 -20.22
C LYS A 811 -15.26 31.48 -21.52
N ILE A 812 -16.19 32.42 -21.68
CA ILE A 812 -16.90 32.62 -22.96
C ILE A 812 -15.93 33.22 -23.99
N GLY A 813 -15.21 34.30 -23.63
CA GLY A 813 -14.08 34.80 -24.41
C GLY A 813 -14.43 35.40 -25.78
N LEU A 814 -15.62 36.00 -25.95
CA LEU A 814 -16.03 36.60 -27.23
C LEU A 814 -15.07 37.70 -27.73
N LYS A 815 -14.80 37.71 -29.04
CA LYS A 815 -14.14 38.83 -29.73
C LYS A 815 -15.17 39.80 -30.26
N CYS A 816 -14.87 41.09 -30.21
CA CYS A 816 -15.72 42.09 -30.84
C CYS A 816 -15.49 42.11 -32.36
N PRO A 817 -16.50 41.82 -33.20
CA PRO A 817 -16.33 41.82 -34.66
C PRO A 817 -16.00 43.20 -35.24
N THR A 818 -16.39 44.28 -34.54
CA THR A 818 -16.16 45.66 -34.99
C THR A 818 -14.73 46.13 -34.71
N CYS A 819 -14.27 46.06 -33.45
CA CYS A 819 -12.98 46.65 -33.07
C CYS A 819 -11.86 45.63 -32.85
N ARG A 820 -12.17 44.33 -32.84
CA ARG A 820 -11.32 43.14 -32.60
C ARG A 820 -10.51 43.11 -31.30
N ASN A 821 -10.21 44.26 -30.70
CA ASN A 821 -9.36 44.42 -29.52
C ASN A 821 -10.15 44.80 -28.25
N GLY A 822 -11.45 45.09 -28.37
CA GLY A 822 -12.29 45.38 -27.21
C GLY A 822 -12.67 44.11 -26.46
N ARG A 823 -12.61 44.16 -25.12
CA ARG A 823 -13.12 43.10 -24.26
C ARG A 823 -14.65 43.09 -24.31
N VAL A 824 -15.23 41.94 -24.65
CA VAL A 824 -16.68 41.72 -24.59
C VAL A 824 -17.00 41.18 -23.21
N ILE A 825 -17.88 41.86 -22.48
CA ILE A 825 -18.30 41.50 -21.13
C ILE A 825 -19.76 41.07 -21.11
N ILE A 826 -20.11 40.20 -20.15
CA ILE A 826 -21.52 39.98 -19.78
C ILE A 826 -22.01 41.28 -19.12
N TRP A 827 -23.07 41.86 -19.66
CA TRP A 827 -23.63 43.13 -19.22
C TRP A 827 -24.96 42.94 -18.50
N THR A 828 -25.06 43.51 -17.31
CA THR A 828 -26.17 43.34 -16.37
C THR A 828 -26.47 44.68 -15.70
N GLU A 829 -27.75 45.03 -15.51
CA GLU A 829 -28.15 46.26 -14.80
C GLU A 829 -28.02 46.11 -13.27
N SER A 830 -27.88 44.87 -12.78
CA SER A 830 -27.65 44.48 -11.40
C SER A 830 -26.30 43.75 -11.28
N SER A 831 -25.64 43.82 -10.13
CA SER A 831 -24.42 43.04 -9.83
C SER A 831 -24.65 41.53 -9.72
N THR A 832 -25.90 41.07 -9.78
CA THR A 832 -26.31 39.65 -9.75
C THR A 832 -27.21 39.33 -10.94
N MET A 833 -26.96 38.21 -11.64
CA MET A 833 -27.85 37.68 -12.67
C MET A 833 -28.83 36.68 -12.03
N PRO A 834 -30.16 36.92 -12.08
CA PRO A 834 -31.14 35.92 -11.67
C PRO A 834 -31.01 34.65 -12.52
N ALA A 835 -31.26 33.49 -11.91
CA ALA A 835 -31.33 32.22 -12.64
C ALA A 835 -32.40 32.32 -13.75
N GLY A 836 -31.98 32.11 -15.01
CA GLY A 836 -32.86 32.15 -16.19
C GLY A 836 -32.89 33.47 -16.98
N ALA A 837 -32.16 34.51 -16.58
CA ALA A 837 -32.07 35.74 -17.37
C ALA A 837 -31.20 35.56 -18.64
N SER A 838 -31.69 36.01 -19.80
CA SER A 838 -30.90 36.01 -21.04
C SER A 838 -29.66 36.90 -20.90
N ARG A 839 -28.49 36.30 -21.09
CA ARG A 839 -27.20 37.01 -21.04
C ARG A 839 -27.14 38.05 -22.14
N ARG A 840 -26.85 39.29 -21.78
CA ARG A 840 -26.56 40.37 -22.73
C ARG A 840 -25.04 40.58 -22.74
N TYR A 841 -24.51 40.91 -23.91
CA TYR A 841 -23.07 41.16 -24.07
C TYR A 841 -22.83 42.60 -24.48
N ARG A 842 -21.73 43.19 -24.03
CA ARG A 842 -21.31 44.54 -24.42
C ARG A 842 -19.81 44.60 -24.64
N CYS A 843 -19.38 45.23 -25.72
CA CYS A 843 -17.98 45.57 -25.92
C CYS A 843 -17.60 46.81 -25.08
N GLU A 844 -16.61 46.70 -24.21
CA GLU A 844 -16.13 47.82 -23.38
C GLU A 844 -15.48 48.95 -24.20
N LYS A 845 -14.96 48.64 -25.41
CA LYS A 845 -14.25 49.62 -26.25
C LYS A 845 -15.16 50.40 -27.20
N CYS A 846 -16.05 49.72 -27.93
CA CYS A 846 -16.90 50.36 -28.94
C CYS A 846 -18.40 50.36 -28.59
N GLY A 847 -18.78 49.79 -27.44
CA GLY A 847 -20.17 49.80 -26.98
C GLY A 847 -21.13 48.88 -27.72
N ARG A 848 -20.69 48.14 -28.75
CA ARG A 848 -21.53 47.16 -29.49
C ARG A 848 -22.17 46.15 -28.53
N THR A 849 -23.46 45.88 -28.73
CA THR A 849 -24.28 44.93 -27.95
C THR A 849 -24.86 43.78 -28.78
N ASP A 850 -24.87 43.90 -30.11
CA ASP A 850 -25.32 42.83 -31.00
C ASP A 850 -24.21 41.81 -31.27
N PHE A 851 -24.40 40.62 -30.71
CA PHE A 851 -23.54 39.43 -30.85
C PHE A 851 -24.34 38.18 -31.24
N ALA A 852 -25.57 38.34 -31.76
CA ALA A 852 -26.45 37.21 -32.06
C ALA A 852 -25.83 36.15 -32.99
N PRO A 853 -25.13 36.50 -34.09
CA PRO A 853 -24.51 35.50 -34.97
C PRO A 853 -23.48 34.62 -34.24
N THR A 854 -22.64 35.22 -33.40
CA THR A 854 -21.65 34.48 -32.63
C THR A 854 -22.31 33.63 -31.54
N CYS A 855 -23.38 34.12 -30.90
CA CYS A 855 -24.13 33.35 -29.92
C CYS A 855 -24.78 32.10 -30.54
N SER A 856 -25.30 32.20 -31.78
CA SER A 856 -25.82 31.04 -32.51
C SER A 856 -24.74 30.00 -32.80
N LEU A 857 -23.51 30.42 -33.14
CA LEU A 857 -22.37 29.52 -33.31
C LEU A 857 -22.03 28.79 -32.01
N LEU A 858 -21.98 29.51 -30.88
CA LEU A 858 -21.74 28.90 -29.56
C LEU A 858 -22.85 27.91 -29.20
N GLN A 859 -24.12 28.27 -29.40
CA GLN A 859 -25.25 27.38 -29.12
C GLN A 859 -25.23 26.11 -29.99
N ALA A 860 -24.86 26.22 -31.26
CA ALA A 860 -24.69 25.07 -32.14
C ALA A 860 -23.60 24.14 -31.60
N PHE A 861 -22.45 24.69 -31.21
CA PHE A 861 -21.38 23.91 -30.58
C PHE A 861 -21.83 23.26 -29.27
N GLU A 862 -22.55 23.96 -28.40
CA GLU A 862 -23.08 23.41 -27.15
C GLU A 862 -24.04 22.23 -27.40
N ASN A 863 -24.91 22.35 -28.40
CA ASN A 863 -25.82 21.26 -28.78
C ASN A 863 -25.04 20.03 -29.25
N HIS A 864 -23.98 20.23 -30.03
CA HIS A 864 -23.08 19.16 -30.48
C HIS A 864 -22.26 18.54 -29.33
N TYR A 865 -21.76 19.37 -28.43
CA TYR A 865 -21.03 18.94 -27.23
C TYR A 865 -21.91 18.06 -26.35
N ASN A 866 -23.16 18.48 -26.11
CA ASN A 866 -24.12 17.71 -25.32
C ASN A 866 -24.50 16.37 -25.99
N SER A 867 -24.45 16.28 -27.33
CA SER A 867 -24.63 15.02 -28.06
C SER A 867 -23.36 14.14 -28.16
N HIS A 868 -22.29 14.44 -27.40
CA HIS A 868 -21.07 13.63 -27.29
C HIS A 868 -20.26 13.42 -28.59
N PHE A 869 -20.36 14.32 -29.58
CA PHE A 869 -19.53 14.29 -30.81
C PHE A 869 -19.52 12.95 -31.59
N ASP A 870 -20.60 12.16 -31.54
CA ASP A 870 -20.67 10.93 -32.34
C ASP A 870 -20.66 11.25 -33.86
N GLY A 871 -19.62 10.78 -34.55
CA GLY A 871 -19.55 10.75 -36.02
C GLY A 871 -18.99 12.00 -36.73
N CYS A 872 -18.42 12.96 -36.02
CA CYS A 872 -17.80 14.16 -36.63
C CYS A 872 -16.43 13.81 -37.26
N SER A 873 -16.19 14.21 -38.52
CA SER A 873 -14.89 13.95 -39.16
C SER A 873 -13.79 14.91 -38.64
N PRO A 874 -12.50 14.53 -38.71
CA PRO A 874 -11.41 15.44 -38.33
C PRO A 874 -11.42 16.78 -39.09
N ASP A 875 -11.89 16.79 -40.34
CA ASP A 875 -12.02 18.03 -41.13
C ASP A 875 -13.14 18.93 -40.58
N ASP A 876 -14.27 18.34 -40.18
CA ASP A 876 -15.38 19.08 -39.56
C ASP A 876 -14.94 19.68 -38.21
N GLN A 877 -14.21 18.91 -37.39
CA GLN A 877 -13.63 19.39 -36.13
C GLN A 877 -12.66 20.56 -36.35
N LEU A 878 -11.84 20.50 -37.41
CA LEU A 878 -10.96 21.60 -37.79
C LEU A 878 -11.75 22.85 -38.17
N GLN A 879 -12.82 22.72 -38.97
CA GLN A 879 -13.67 23.86 -39.34
C GLN A 879 -14.35 24.49 -38.12
N ILE A 880 -14.85 23.66 -37.19
CA ILE A 880 -15.44 24.11 -35.92
C ILE A 880 -14.41 24.87 -35.10
N TYR A 881 -13.21 24.31 -34.92
CA TYR A 881 -12.12 24.94 -34.19
C TYR A 881 -11.73 26.30 -34.80
N LEU A 882 -11.57 26.37 -36.13
CA LEU A 882 -11.21 27.60 -36.83
C LEU A 882 -12.31 28.66 -36.72
N GLY A 883 -13.58 28.28 -36.88
CA GLY A 883 -14.73 29.18 -36.74
C GLY A 883 -14.85 29.75 -35.32
N LEU A 884 -14.67 28.91 -34.30
CA LEU A 884 -14.64 29.36 -32.90
C LEU A 884 -13.43 30.25 -32.63
N LYS A 885 -12.24 29.90 -33.12
CA LYS A 885 -11.01 30.69 -32.96
C LYS A 885 -11.10 32.06 -33.63
N GLU A 886 -11.82 32.19 -34.74
CA GLU A 886 -12.06 33.49 -35.37
C GLU A 886 -12.90 34.41 -34.48
N ASN A 887 -13.93 33.84 -33.84
CA ASN A 887 -14.95 34.59 -33.10
C ASN A 887 -14.66 34.71 -31.59
N CYS A 888 -13.80 33.88 -31.04
CA CYS A 888 -13.47 33.80 -29.62
C CYS A 888 -11.96 33.89 -29.39
N LYS A 889 -11.56 34.31 -28.18
CA LYS A 889 -10.17 34.25 -27.72
C LYS A 889 -9.73 32.80 -27.61
N ILE A 890 -8.45 32.54 -27.81
CA ILE A 890 -7.91 31.18 -27.72
C ILE A 890 -8.06 30.62 -26.30
N SER A 891 -8.10 31.49 -25.28
CA SER A 891 -8.36 31.17 -23.87
C SER A 891 -9.84 30.85 -23.56
N SER A 892 -10.74 30.95 -24.54
CA SER A 892 -12.15 30.60 -24.37
C SER A 892 -12.29 29.09 -24.19
N TRP A 893 -13.19 28.66 -23.30
CA TRP A 893 -13.51 27.25 -23.12
C TRP A 893 -13.92 26.60 -24.44
N PHE A 894 -14.71 27.29 -25.27
CA PHE A 894 -15.16 26.77 -26.56
C PHE A 894 -14.00 26.44 -27.51
N VAL A 895 -12.99 27.33 -27.56
CA VAL A 895 -11.81 27.13 -28.42
C VAL A 895 -10.89 26.06 -27.86
N GLN A 896 -10.70 26.04 -26.53
CA GLN A 896 -9.91 25.01 -25.86
C GLN A 896 -10.53 23.63 -26.04
N GLU A 897 -11.85 23.51 -25.86
CA GLU A 897 -12.59 22.25 -26.02
C GLU A 897 -12.56 21.73 -27.45
N ALA A 898 -12.89 22.56 -28.44
CA ALA A 898 -12.79 22.17 -29.85
C ALA A 898 -11.34 21.83 -30.25
N GLY A 899 -10.37 22.55 -29.70
CA GLY A 899 -8.95 22.34 -29.99
C GLY A 899 -8.41 21.05 -29.39
N GLU A 900 -8.80 20.69 -28.16
CA GLU A 900 -8.38 19.44 -27.53
C GLU A 900 -9.02 18.22 -28.19
N GLN A 901 -10.28 18.32 -28.65
CA GLN A 901 -10.90 17.26 -29.44
C GLN A 901 -10.19 17.05 -30.78
N LEU A 902 -9.84 18.15 -31.47
CA LEU A 902 -9.03 18.09 -32.68
C LEU A 902 -7.63 17.51 -32.42
N LEU A 903 -7.00 17.89 -31.29
CA LEU A 903 -5.72 17.34 -30.87
C LEU A 903 -5.81 15.82 -30.65
N GLN A 904 -6.89 15.35 -30.00
CA GLN A 904 -7.12 13.92 -29.82
C GLN A 904 -7.25 13.19 -31.17
N SER A 905 -7.99 13.75 -32.14
CA SER A 905 -8.06 13.20 -33.50
C SER A 905 -6.69 13.13 -34.19
N HIS A 906 -5.82 14.12 -33.99
CA HIS A 906 -4.45 14.07 -34.52
C HIS A 906 -3.60 12.99 -33.84
N LEU A 907 -3.74 12.80 -32.52
CA LEU A 907 -3.05 11.72 -31.79
C LEU A 907 -3.54 10.33 -32.23
N ASP A 908 -4.84 10.18 -32.47
CA ASP A 908 -5.43 8.94 -32.99
C ASP A 908 -4.92 8.66 -34.41
N GLN A 909 -4.79 9.69 -35.26
CA GLN A 909 -4.17 9.56 -36.58
C GLN A 909 -2.70 9.17 -36.50
N LEU A 910 -1.93 9.76 -35.57
CA LEU A 910 -0.53 9.40 -35.33
C LEU A 910 -0.41 7.90 -34.98
N SER A 911 -1.28 7.37 -34.12
CA SER A 911 -1.28 5.95 -33.77
C SER A 911 -1.51 5.02 -34.97
N LYS A 912 -2.29 5.47 -35.98
CA LYS A 912 -2.58 4.73 -37.21
C LYS A 912 -1.43 4.77 -38.22
N GLN A 913 -0.49 5.70 -38.09
CA GLN A 913 0.69 5.81 -38.96
C GLN A 913 1.86 4.94 -38.50
N TYR A 914 1.68 4.12 -37.46
CA TYR A 914 2.73 3.27 -36.91
C TYR A 914 3.43 2.42 -38.00
N GLY A 915 4.75 2.60 -38.12
CA GLY A 915 5.58 1.97 -39.15
C GLY A 915 5.81 2.83 -40.41
N ASN A 916 5.30 4.06 -40.46
CA ASN A 916 5.53 5.03 -41.53
C ASN A 916 6.21 6.31 -40.98
N PRO A 917 7.56 6.39 -40.95
CA PRO A 917 8.28 7.48 -40.30
C PRO A 917 7.92 8.89 -40.79
N GLN A 918 7.71 9.07 -42.10
CA GLN A 918 7.33 10.38 -42.66
C GLN A 918 5.90 10.77 -42.28
N GLY A 919 4.99 9.79 -42.27
CA GLY A 919 3.61 9.98 -41.83
C GLY A 919 3.51 10.30 -40.34
N GLU A 920 4.26 9.57 -39.52
CA GLU A 920 4.35 9.79 -38.07
C GLU A 920 4.91 11.17 -37.75
N GLN A 921 6.03 11.56 -38.36
CA GLN A 921 6.64 12.86 -38.11
C GLN A 921 5.71 14.03 -38.48
N LYS A 922 5.00 13.92 -39.61
CA LYS A 922 4.02 14.94 -40.04
C LYS A 922 2.84 15.03 -39.07
N ALA A 923 2.24 13.90 -38.70
CA ALA A 923 1.10 13.87 -37.78
C ALA A 923 1.48 14.37 -36.39
N ALA A 924 2.67 13.99 -35.90
CA ALA A 924 3.19 14.46 -34.62
C ALA A 924 3.47 15.98 -34.63
N TRP A 925 4.00 16.53 -35.72
CA TRP A 925 4.20 17.98 -35.84
C TRP A 925 2.90 18.77 -35.80
N GLN A 926 1.86 18.28 -36.51
CA GLN A 926 0.53 18.89 -36.48
C GLN A 926 -0.10 18.89 -35.09
N ALA A 927 0.00 17.76 -34.38
CA ALA A 927 -0.45 17.64 -33.00
C ALA A 927 0.35 18.58 -32.07
N PHE A 928 1.67 18.63 -32.22
CA PHE A 928 2.55 19.49 -31.42
C PHE A 928 2.21 20.97 -31.59
N GLU A 929 2.09 21.43 -32.84
CA GLU A 929 1.77 22.83 -33.13
C GLU A 929 0.41 23.25 -32.59
N LEU A 930 -0.59 22.36 -32.63
CA LEU A 930 -1.89 22.62 -32.04
C LEU A 930 -1.82 22.67 -30.51
N ALA A 931 -1.09 21.75 -29.88
CA ALA A 931 -0.92 21.72 -28.42
C ALA A 931 -0.23 23.00 -27.90
N GLU A 932 0.84 23.45 -28.55
CA GLU A 932 1.54 24.70 -28.20
C GLU A 932 0.62 25.92 -28.36
N LYS A 933 -0.14 26.01 -29.46
CA LYS A 933 -1.11 27.11 -29.67
C LYS A 933 -2.19 27.15 -28.58
N LEU A 934 -2.62 26.00 -28.07
CA LEU A 934 -3.58 25.94 -26.98
C LEU A 934 -2.96 26.40 -25.65
N LEU A 935 -1.68 26.10 -25.42
CA LEU A 935 -0.92 26.54 -24.24
C LEU A 935 -0.68 28.05 -24.21
N GLU A 936 -0.35 28.69 -25.35
CA GLU A 936 -0.18 30.16 -25.47
C GLU A 936 -1.40 30.94 -24.96
N GLY A 937 -2.60 30.36 -25.04
CA GLY A 937 -3.83 30.97 -24.55
C GLY A 937 -4.02 31.01 -23.04
N SER A 938 -3.22 30.24 -22.30
CA SER A 938 -3.44 29.94 -20.88
C SER A 938 -2.61 30.81 -19.91
N GLU A 939 -1.92 31.82 -20.41
CA GLU A 939 -0.82 32.53 -19.75
C GLU A 939 -1.19 33.72 -18.86
N ASP A 940 -2.34 33.77 -18.19
CA ASP A 940 -2.54 34.79 -17.14
C ASP A 940 -1.80 34.34 -15.85
N PRO A 941 -0.61 34.87 -15.52
CA PRO A 941 0.23 34.35 -14.44
C PRO A 941 -0.32 34.68 -13.05
N ASN A 942 -1.23 35.65 -12.96
CA ASN A 942 -1.83 36.12 -11.73
C ASN A 942 -3.18 35.43 -11.43
N MET A 943 -3.60 34.49 -12.27
CA MET A 943 -4.93 33.89 -12.19
C MET A 943 -4.90 32.56 -11.43
N SER A 944 -5.70 32.47 -10.37
CA SER A 944 -6.01 31.20 -9.70
C SER A 944 -6.91 30.37 -10.62
N LEU A 945 -6.37 29.25 -11.11
CA LEU A 945 -7.11 28.29 -11.92
C LEU A 945 -8.03 27.44 -11.02
N SER A 946 -9.22 27.11 -11.49
CA SER A 946 -10.02 26.04 -10.87
C SER A 946 -9.32 24.69 -11.03
N THR A 947 -9.75 23.69 -10.25
CA THR A 947 -9.22 22.31 -10.29
C THR A 947 -9.19 21.73 -11.69
N SER A 948 -10.31 21.79 -12.42
CA SER A 948 -10.38 21.24 -13.78
C SER A 948 -9.50 22.00 -14.76
N GLU A 949 -9.42 23.34 -14.65
CA GLU A 949 -8.53 24.15 -15.50
C GLU A 949 -7.05 23.87 -15.23
N TRP A 950 -6.68 23.74 -13.96
CA TRP A 950 -5.31 23.40 -13.57
C TRP A 950 -4.91 22.04 -14.14
N LEU A 951 -5.77 21.03 -13.99
CA LEU A 951 -5.47 19.67 -14.43
C LEU A 951 -5.46 19.54 -15.95
N ARG A 952 -6.44 20.13 -16.64
CA ARG A 952 -6.49 20.23 -18.11
C ARG A 952 -5.19 20.83 -18.65
N ARG A 953 -4.69 21.90 -18.02
CA ARG A 953 -3.41 22.51 -18.38
C ARG A 953 -2.22 21.58 -18.13
N GLN A 954 -2.16 20.86 -17.00
CA GLN A 954 -1.06 19.90 -16.76
C GLN A 954 -1.05 18.77 -17.80
N LEU A 955 -2.22 18.25 -18.17
CA LEU A 955 -2.34 17.21 -19.20
C LEU A 955 -1.95 17.72 -20.58
N LEU A 956 -2.34 18.95 -20.94
CA LEU A 956 -1.94 19.57 -22.20
C LEU A 956 -0.42 19.81 -22.26
N ARG A 957 0.20 20.30 -21.17
CA ARG A 957 1.66 20.40 -21.06
C ARG A 957 2.34 19.03 -21.17
N TYR A 958 1.77 18.00 -20.56
CA TYR A 958 2.28 16.63 -20.66
C TYR A 958 2.26 16.15 -22.11
N LYS A 959 1.15 16.33 -22.83
CA LYS A 959 1.02 15.98 -24.26
C LYS A 959 2.01 16.76 -25.12
N ALA A 960 2.12 18.07 -24.93
CA ALA A 960 3.05 18.92 -25.67
C ALA A 960 4.51 18.50 -25.45
N ALA A 961 4.93 18.26 -24.20
CA ALA A 961 6.28 17.83 -23.88
C ALA A 961 6.62 16.45 -24.49
N LYS A 962 5.67 15.49 -24.47
CA LYS A 962 5.85 14.19 -25.15
C LYS A 962 6.00 14.34 -26.66
N LEU A 963 5.13 15.13 -27.29
CA LEU A 963 5.21 15.39 -28.72
C LEU A 963 6.52 16.09 -29.08
N ARG A 964 6.98 17.01 -28.23
CA ARG A 964 8.27 17.70 -28.38
C ARG A 964 9.45 16.74 -28.36
N LEU A 965 9.46 15.76 -27.45
CA LEU A 965 10.48 14.68 -27.44
C LEU A 965 10.50 13.88 -28.75
N PHE A 966 9.36 13.76 -29.42
CA PHE A 966 9.26 13.03 -30.69
C PHE A 966 9.70 13.87 -31.89
N VAL A 967 9.43 15.18 -31.89
CA VAL A 967 9.65 16.04 -33.07
C VAL A 967 10.87 16.96 -32.99
N ILE A 968 11.40 17.24 -31.80
CA ILE A 968 12.55 18.13 -31.57
C ILE A 968 13.75 17.32 -31.04
N PRO A 969 14.95 17.43 -31.64
CA PRO A 969 16.12 16.66 -31.23
C PRO A 969 16.69 16.99 -29.84
N ASP A 970 16.40 18.16 -29.26
CA ASP A 970 16.89 18.56 -27.93
C ASP A 970 15.85 18.24 -26.84
N PRO A 971 16.08 17.23 -25.98
CA PRO A 971 15.10 16.79 -25.00
C PRO A 971 15.11 17.64 -23.70
N ARG A 972 16.09 18.54 -23.49
CA ARG A 972 16.31 19.19 -22.18
C ARG A 972 15.10 19.95 -21.66
N GLN A 973 14.48 20.76 -22.52
CA GLN A 973 13.30 21.54 -22.16
C GLN A 973 12.13 20.61 -21.79
N SER A 974 11.91 19.56 -22.58
CA SER A 974 10.85 18.59 -22.33
C SER A 974 11.07 17.78 -21.05
N ILE A 975 12.31 17.36 -20.77
CA ILE A 975 12.65 16.64 -19.53
C ILE A 975 12.38 17.53 -18.31
N HIS A 976 12.82 18.79 -18.35
CA HIS A 976 12.56 19.74 -17.26
C HIS A 976 11.06 19.96 -17.04
N GLU A 977 10.31 20.19 -18.12
CA GLU A 977 8.86 20.36 -18.07
C GLU A 977 8.16 19.10 -17.52
N LEU A 978 8.56 17.90 -17.94
CA LEU A 978 8.02 16.64 -17.44
C LEU A 978 8.33 16.43 -15.94
N GLN A 979 9.50 16.84 -15.46
CA GLN A 979 9.85 16.78 -14.03
C GLN A 979 8.99 17.70 -13.16
N GLU A 980 8.71 18.92 -13.65
CA GLU A 980 7.78 19.85 -12.99
C GLU A 980 6.36 19.30 -12.93
N ILE A 981 5.86 18.76 -14.05
CA ILE A 981 4.53 18.15 -14.15
C ILE A 981 4.43 16.96 -13.20
N PHE A 982 5.45 16.09 -13.19
CA PHE A 982 5.51 14.93 -12.29
C PHE A 982 5.44 15.37 -10.83
N SER A 983 6.25 16.34 -10.42
CA SER A 983 6.26 16.87 -9.05
C SER A 983 4.91 17.49 -8.66
N SER A 984 4.27 18.17 -9.60
CA SER A 984 2.98 18.84 -9.39
C SER A 984 1.81 17.85 -9.26
N LEU A 985 1.78 16.81 -10.10
CA LEU A 985 0.72 15.79 -10.07
C LEU A 985 0.90 14.83 -8.90
N LEU A 986 2.13 14.50 -8.49
CA LEU A 986 2.41 13.60 -7.38
C LEU A 986 1.84 14.10 -6.03
N LEU A 987 1.55 15.40 -5.93
CA LEU A 987 0.89 15.98 -4.77
C LEU A 987 -0.58 15.53 -4.63
N TYR A 988 -1.25 15.19 -5.74
CA TYR A 988 -2.68 14.85 -5.74
C TYR A 988 -2.97 13.42 -6.20
N TYR A 989 -2.08 12.85 -7.02
CA TYR A 989 -2.19 11.51 -7.57
C TYR A 989 -1.24 10.55 -6.85
N PRO A 990 -1.72 9.36 -6.43
CA PRO A 990 -0.85 8.34 -5.84
C PRO A 990 0.27 7.89 -6.78
N LYS A 991 1.38 7.39 -6.22
CA LYS A 991 2.53 6.88 -6.99
C LYS A 991 2.14 5.77 -7.97
N ASP A 992 1.18 4.92 -7.58
CA ASP A 992 0.72 3.79 -8.37
C ASP A 992 -0.42 4.15 -9.35
N HIS A 993 -0.77 5.45 -9.45
CA HIS A 993 -1.75 5.91 -10.41
C HIS A 993 -1.19 5.83 -11.84
N GLU A 994 -2.00 5.39 -12.80
CA GLU A 994 -1.62 5.15 -14.20
C GLU A 994 -0.92 6.37 -14.84
N LEU A 995 -1.46 7.58 -14.61
CA LEU A 995 -0.86 8.85 -15.06
C LEU A 995 0.57 9.06 -14.52
N ILE A 996 0.81 8.78 -13.24
CA ILE A 996 2.12 8.97 -12.59
C ILE A 996 3.11 7.93 -13.09
N LEU A 997 2.69 6.67 -13.22
CA LEU A 997 3.50 5.60 -13.80
C LEU A 997 3.87 5.89 -15.26
N GLY A 998 2.92 6.41 -16.05
CA GLY A 998 3.16 6.81 -17.45
C GLY A 998 4.14 7.97 -17.58
N LEU A 999 4.03 8.99 -16.72
CA LEU A 999 4.99 10.09 -16.62
C LEU A 999 6.38 9.60 -16.23
N GLN A 1000 6.47 8.75 -15.20
CA GLN A 1000 7.73 8.17 -14.74
C GLN A 1000 8.42 7.36 -15.83
N THR A 1001 7.66 6.52 -16.55
CA THR A 1001 8.16 5.75 -17.68
C THR A 1001 8.67 6.67 -18.80
N THR A 1002 7.92 7.74 -19.10
CA THR A 1002 8.32 8.74 -20.11
C THR A 1002 9.64 9.41 -19.72
N LEU A 1003 9.78 9.84 -18.46
CA LEU A 1003 11.00 10.45 -17.93
C LEU A 1003 12.20 9.50 -17.97
N GLN A 1004 12.01 8.24 -17.56
CA GLN A 1004 13.07 7.23 -17.61
C GLN A 1004 13.55 7.01 -19.04
N ASN A 1005 12.63 6.86 -20.00
CA ASN A 1005 12.98 6.69 -21.41
C ASN A 1005 13.70 7.93 -21.96
N ALA A 1006 13.24 9.14 -21.60
CA ALA A 1006 13.85 10.39 -22.04
C ALA A 1006 15.24 10.65 -21.44
N MET A 1007 15.57 10.08 -20.26
CA MET A 1007 16.90 10.18 -19.64
C MET A 1007 17.90 9.15 -20.19
N ILE A 1008 17.40 8.05 -20.76
CA ILE A 1008 18.23 7.01 -21.39
C ILE A 1008 18.63 7.44 -22.81
N SER A 1009 17.71 8.12 -23.52
CA SER A 1009 17.95 8.75 -24.82
C SER A 1009 18.82 10.00 -24.69
#